data_AF-A0A813HQ49-F1
#
_entry.id   AF-A0A813HQ49-F1
#
_cell.length_a   1.000
_cell.length_b   1.000
_cell.length_c   1.000
_cell.angle_alpha   90.00
_cell.angle_beta   90.00
_cell.angle_gamma   90.00
#
_symmetry.space_group_name_H-M   'P 1'
#
loop_
_entity.id
_entity.type
_entity.pdbx_description
1 polymer ?
#
loop_
_entity_poly.entity_id
_entity_poly.type
_entity_poly.pdbx_seq_one_letter_code
_entity_poly.pdbx_strand_id
1 'polypeptide(L)'
;MTGSAASSQGRTGSAATSLPLGPAPAAYSKEQLRDWGYPEYDPNFDDPEWLKCQFRKEKEDPRENPNFGLSDRDPEFWNNAARKPHVKALLRSEEHWRSRKNSWLEQFQHVHELNTSRPQVSEQLEECSVETKRLVLPIMRYRVVETFLMQLSKQSADRDIPFAQLMETSESRKILHDMRNTCDMEGPKGAERLFEEWNLQNVSNHARELQKQKLEGPTVVASMQELQDALAIAAKCKKDGLVEWERGNHEEALKSWREGSEALGRLIPPNKKLHPQESKSFAELHIALLKNQAQAAIKSCLWNEALESAQMALKIDDQDHKAWFRKACALEGLGRLDEVAACFDMIDTIAVGRPDRDRLQQDTSSKREKLRELRDREEASQRRMLQLGIEKSLFSEARDADTSAKGPDTLKGPPRPEAISHKLAVASVDEESRKRLTRDGAEDLLIQLAEAYRDPSFRQQVRKLARDVADQAEFICYLNKVALPVQGPVLEKWGFEATLLGVAEMRRAIQDHTLGQFADPGLKRQAEETMQALYGELYDTVRGQGLRPEDRAERAEVSSRRMGSRATGMDAQSDSEGEPEVVSNSLCAHWTGRPTATDEHRWRQKPDRRPFRIRQGSLERKRGANVANVGTAGISVPGSGDGCLDVLNKTTVEDSVKKPSAAALRKQIWADLNKTQEGNAKGLRLALERAIAAA
;
A
#
# COMPACT_ATOMS: atom_id res chain seq x y z
N MET A 1 25.82 29.88 61.45
CA MET A 1 26.31 31.27 61.44
C MET A 1 27.03 31.51 60.12
N THR A 2 26.46 32.41 59.31
CA THR A 2 27.08 33.36 58.36
C THR A 2 28.13 32.93 57.32
N GLY A 3 27.81 33.23 56.04
CA GLY A 3 28.76 33.65 54.98
C GLY A 3 28.59 32.92 53.64
N SER A 4 27.74 33.41 52.71
CA SER A 4 28.09 34.12 51.43
C SER A 4 29.08 33.39 50.51
N ALA A 5 28.93 33.26 49.19
CA ALA A 5 27.97 33.73 48.18
C ALA A 5 28.38 33.04 46.84
N ALA A 6 27.43 32.74 45.94
CA ALA A 6 27.61 32.87 44.48
C ALA A 6 26.32 32.50 43.73
N SER A 7 25.96 33.39 42.82
CA SER A 7 24.81 33.44 41.94
C SER A 7 24.67 32.28 40.95
N SER A 8 23.49 31.66 40.91
CA SER A 8 22.94 31.09 39.68
C SER A 8 21.51 31.60 39.52
N GLN A 9 21.28 32.43 38.49
CA GLN A 9 19.95 32.85 38.10
C GLN A 9 19.27 31.64 37.44
N GLY A 10 18.21 31.17 38.10
CA GLY A 10 17.32 30.13 37.59
C GLY A 10 16.58 30.64 36.35
N ARG A 11 16.63 29.83 35.29
CA ARG A 11 15.69 29.91 34.17
C ARG A 11 14.29 29.69 34.72
N THR A 12 13.47 30.74 34.64
CA THR A 12 12.03 30.68 34.81
C THR A 12 11.47 29.72 33.74
N GLY A 13 10.95 28.58 34.19
CA GLY A 13 10.12 27.71 33.38
C GLY A 13 8.84 28.48 33.03
N SER A 14 8.75 28.94 31.79
CA SER A 14 7.46 29.29 31.21
C SER A 14 6.67 27.99 31.09
N ALA A 15 5.71 27.83 31.99
CA ALA A 15 4.68 26.81 31.90
C ALA A 15 3.95 27.04 30.57
N ALA A 16 4.31 26.25 29.56
CA ALA A 16 3.54 26.14 28.33
C ALA A 16 2.14 25.67 28.73
N THR A 17 1.22 26.63 28.77
CA THR A 17 -0.19 26.40 29.04
C THR A 17 -0.68 25.43 27.97
N SER A 18 -0.99 24.22 28.40
CA SER A 18 -1.72 23.24 27.58
C SER A 18 -3.02 23.89 27.14
N LEU A 19 -3.07 24.33 25.89
CA LEU A 19 -4.32 24.76 25.27
C LEU A 19 -5.30 23.58 25.33
N PRO A 20 -6.50 23.76 25.88
CA PRO A 20 -7.52 22.73 25.84
C PRO A 20 -7.91 22.54 24.37
N LEU A 21 -7.63 21.35 23.83
CA LEU A 21 -8.23 20.90 22.57
C LEU A 21 -9.74 21.02 22.72
N GLY A 22 -10.33 22.03 22.07
CA GLY A 22 -11.78 22.13 21.92
C GLY A 22 -12.33 20.89 21.22
N PRO A 23 -13.64 20.61 21.34
CA PRO A 23 -14.24 19.45 20.69
C PRO A 23 -14.02 19.56 19.17
N ALA A 24 -13.35 18.54 18.62
CA ALA A 24 -12.91 18.52 17.23
C ALA A 24 -14.09 18.73 16.25
N PRO A 25 -13.89 19.49 15.15
CA PRO A 25 -14.85 19.52 14.05
C PRO A 25 -14.97 18.09 13.46
N ALA A 26 -16.18 17.72 13.05
CA ALA A 26 -16.59 16.40 12.53
C ALA A 26 -15.42 15.48 12.10
N ALA A 27 -15.19 14.41 12.88
CA ALA A 27 -14.12 13.46 12.66
C ALA A 27 -14.11 12.97 11.20
N TYR A 28 -12.98 13.17 10.51
CA TYR A 28 -12.77 12.62 9.16
C TYR A 28 -13.05 11.12 9.16
N SER A 29 -13.68 10.62 8.10
CA SER A 29 -13.92 9.19 7.96
C SER A 29 -12.59 8.42 7.87
N LYS A 30 -12.57 7.15 8.30
CA LYS A 30 -11.37 6.31 8.20
C LYS A 30 -10.90 6.14 6.75
N GLU A 31 -11.84 6.14 5.80
CA GLU A 31 -11.56 6.10 4.37
C GLU A 31 -10.83 7.37 3.91
N GLN A 32 -11.29 8.55 4.31
CA GLN A 32 -10.59 9.81 4.03
C GLN A 32 -9.20 9.86 4.67
N LEU A 33 -9.06 9.37 5.90
CA LEU A 33 -7.75 9.29 6.57
C LEU A 33 -6.80 8.34 5.84
N ARG A 34 -7.30 7.19 5.37
CA ARG A 34 -6.54 6.25 4.52
C ARG A 34 -6.11 6.90 3.22
N ASP A 35 -7.00 7.60 2.52
CA ASP A 35 -6.69 8.30 1.27
C ASP A 35 -5.62 9.39 1.47
N TRP A 36 -5.60 10.01 2.65
CA TRP A 36 -4.57 10.99 3.03
C TRP A 36 -3.29 10.37 3.60
N GLY A 37 -3.16 9.05 3.55
CA GLY A 37 -2.00 8.29 4.00
C GLY A 37 -1.80 8.29 5.51
N TYR A 38 -2.86 8.41 6.31
CA TYR A 38 -2.75 8.27 7.76
C TYR A 38 -2.42 6.82 8.14
N PRO A 39 -1.60 6.60 9.19
CA PRO A 39 -1.26 5.27 9.66
C PRO A 39 -2.51 4.47 10.03
N GLU A 40 -2.62 3.26 9.48
CA GLU A 40 -3.68 2.33 9.88
C GLU A 40 -3.36 1.67 11.22
N TYR A 41 -4.41 1.34 11.96
CA TYR A 41 -4.32 0.63 13.22
C TYR A 41 -5.46 -0.38 13.34
N ASP A 42 -5.31 -1.32 14.28
CA ASP A 42 -6.29 -2.38 14.50
C ASP A 42 -7.66 -1.75 14.86
N PRO A 43 -8.76 -2.06 14.14
CA PRO A 43 -10.09 -1.55 14.45
C PRO A 43 -10.56 -1.81 15.89
N ASN A 44 -10.01 -2.84 16.55
CA ASN A 44 -10.29 -3.14 17.95
C ASN A 44 -9.88 -2.00 18.89
N PHE A 45 -8.95 -1.13 18.49
CA PHE A 45 -8.53 0.00 19.31
C PHE A 45 -9.60 1.09 19.42
N ASP A 46 -10.59 1.11 18.52
CA ASP A 46 -11.72 2.04 18.62
C ASP A 46 -12.84 1.51 19.53
N ASP A 47 -12.81 0.22 19.90
CA ASP A 47 -13.78 -0.38 20.81
C ASP A 47 -13.42 -0.08 22.28
N PRO A 48 -14.20 0.74 23.00
CA PRO A 48 -13.92 1.06 24.40
C PRO A 48 -13.98 -0.15 25.31
N GLU A 49 -14.81 -1.15 25.01
CA GLU A 49 -14.94 -2.37 25.83
C GLU A 49 -13.75 -3.30 25.61
N TRP A 50 -13.24 -3.37 24.38
CA TRP A 50 -12.00 -4.09 24.09
C TRP A 50 -10.82 -3.48 24.87
N LEU A 51 -10.64 -2.15 24.82
CA LEU A 51 -9.59 -1.46 25.56
C LEU A 51 -9.68 -1.68 27.07
N LYS A 52 -10.90 -1.58 27.65
CA LYS A 52 -11.13 -1.90 29.07
C LYS A 52 -10.74 -3.35 29.39
N CYS A 53 -11.08 -4.29 28.51
CA CYS A 53 -10.71 -5.70 28.68
C CYS A 53 -9.19 -5.88 28.67
N GLN A 54 -8.46 -5.20 27.77
CA GLN A 54 -7.00 -5.22 27.73
C GLN A 54 -6.39 -4.64 29.00
N PHE A 55 -6.84 -3.46 29.46
CA PHE A 55 -6.35 -2.88 30.70
C PHE A 55 -6.62 -3.78 31.92
N ARG A 56 -7.74 -4.50 31.94
CA ARG A 56 -8.02 -5.49 32.98
C ARG A 56 -7.03 -6.65 32.93
N LYS A 57 -6.76 -7.21 31.74
CA LYS A 57 -5.75 -8.27 31.56
C LYS A 57 -4.37 -7.82 32.02
N GLU A 58 -3.98 -6.59 31.68
CA GLU A 58 -2.69 -6.03 32.12
C GLU A 58 -2.59 -5.84 33.63
N LYS A 59 -3.72 -5.64 34.31
CA LYS A 59 -3.79 -5.51 35.77
C LYS A 59 -3.80 -6.87 36.48
N GLU A 60 -4.31 -7.91 35.82
CA GLU A 60 -4.58 -9.21 36.45
C GLU A 60 -3.59 -10.32 36.04
N ASP A 61 -3.04 -10.28 34.81
CA ASP A 61 -2.19 -11.34 34.25
C ASP A 61 -0.71 -10.91 34.12
N PRO A 62 0.20 -11.51 34.91
CA PRO A 62 1.64 -11.29 34.81
C PRO A 62 2.28 -11.57 33.45
N ARG A 63 1.64 -12.37 32.59
CA ARG A 63 2.15 -12.69 31.25
C ARG A 63 1.87 -11.57 30.24
N GLU A 64 0.78 -10.84 30.44
CA GLU A 64 0.33 -9.77 29.54
C GLU A 64 0.96 -8.41 29.88
N ASN A 65 1.45 -8.24 31.11
CA ASN A 65 2.10 -7.02 31.55
C ASN A 65 3.56 -7.28 31.97
N PRO A 66 4.52 -7.06 31.06
CA PRO A 66 5.94 -7.17 31.35
C PRO A 66 6.46 -6.21 32.44
N ASN A 67 5.64 -5.25 32.91
CA ASN A 67 6.00 -4.30 33.96
C ASN A 67 5.66 -4.75 35.37
N PHE A 68 5.14 -5.97 35.57
CA PHE A 68 4.94 -6.50 36.92
C PHE A 68 6.28 -6.62 37.66
N GLY A 69 6.48 -5.75 38.66
CA GLY A 69 7.71 -5.68 39.45
C GLY A 69 8.76 -4.66 38.97
N LEU A 70 8.50 -3.92 37.88
CA LEU A 70 9.34 -2.80 37.44
C LEU A 70 8.82 -1.48 38.03
N SER A 71 9.73 -0.62 38.47
CA SER A 71 9.41 0.76 38.88
C SER A 71 9.28 1.66 37.65
N ASP A 72 8.45 2.69 37.77
CA ASP A 72 8.32 3.82 36.85
C ASP A 72 9.63 4.56 36.52
N ARG A 73 10.65 4.42 37.39
CA ARG A 73 12.00 4.96 37.18
C ARG A 73 12.88 4.10 36.29
N ASP A 74 12.52 2.84 36.06
CA ASP A 74 13.27 1.95 35.16
C ASP A 74 12.95 2.30 33.70
N PRO A 75 13.94 2.60 32.84
CA PRO A 75 13.71 2.83 31.41
C PRO A 75 12.93 1.69 30.72
N GLU A 76 13.10 0.45 31.19
CA GLU A 76 12.42 -0.70 30.59
C GLU A 76 10.91 -0.68 30.84
N PHE A 77 10.43 -0.04 31.92
CA PHE A 77 9.00 0.17 32.17
C PHE A 77 8.35 0.92 31.01
N TRP A 78 8.95 2.03 30.59
CA TRP A 78 8.46 2.86 29.49
C TRP A 78 8.65 2.18 28.13
N ASN A 79 9.72 1.40 27.95
CA ASN A 79 9.91 0.61 26.73
C ASN A 79 8.81 -0.44 26.55
N ASN A 80 8.48 -1.18 27.61
CA ASN A 80 7.40 -2.16 27.60
C ASN A 80 6.04 -1.51 27.36
N ALA A 81 5.78 -0.33 27.94
CA ALA A 81 4.57 0.43 27.66
C ALA A 81 4.50 0.85 26.17
N ALA A 82 5.61 1.34 25.61
CA ALA A 82 5.70 1.74 24.20
C ALA A 82 5.58 0.57 23.21
N ARG A 83 5.91 -0.67 23.62
CA ARG A 83 5.78 -1.88 22.79
C ARG A 83 4.33 -2.33 22.58
N LYS A 84 3.38 -1.80 23.36
CA LYS A 84 1.97 -2.20 23.30
C LYS A 84 1.34 -1.79 21.97
N PRO A 85 0.55 -2.66 21.31
CA PRO A 85 0.00 -2.38 19.99
C PRO A 85 -0.80 -1.06 19.89
N HIS A 86 -1.65 -0.78 20.87
CA HIS A 86 -2.45 0.45 20.90
C HIS A 86 -1.59 1.71 21.14
N VAL A 87 -0.54 1.61 21.97
CA VAL A 87 0.40 2.71 22.20
C VAL A 87 1.24 2.97 20.95
N LYS A 88 1.69 1.92 20.24
CA LYS A 88 2.38 2.07 18.95
C LYS A 88 1.52 2.79 17.93
N ALA A 89 0.24 2.45 17.82
CA ALA A 89 -0.68 3.15 16.93
C ALA A 89 -0.80 4.65 17.26
N LEU A 90 -0.91 4.99 18.55
CA LEU A 90 -0.92 6.38 19.00
C LEU A 90 0.38 7.11 18.63
N LEU A 91 1.54 6.52 18.93
CA LEU A 91 2.84 7.11 18.61
C LEU A 91 3.03 7.33 17.10
N ARG A 92 2.62 6.36 16.26
CA ARG A 92 2.64 6.52 14.80
C ARG A 92 1.75 7.67 14.34
N SER A 93 0.56 7.81 14.93
CA SER A 93 -0.34 8.91 14.61
C SER A 93 0.30 10.27 14.96
N GLU A 94 0.96 10.38 16.12
CA GLU A 94 1.69 11.58 16.50
C GLU A 94 2.88 11.87 15.59
N GLU A 95 3.68 10.86 15.25
CA GLU A 95 4.80 10.96 14.30
C GLU A 95 4.34 11.49 12.96
N HIS A 96 3.23 10.97 12.44
CA HIS A 96 2.63 11.43 11.18
C HIS A 96 2.21 12.90 11.24
N TRP A 97 1.53 13.32 12.32
CA TRP A 97 1.17 14.72 12.53
C TRP A 97 2.39 15.64 12.63
N ARG A 98 3.44 15.21 13.34
CA ARG A 98 4.70 15.95 13.42
C ARG A 98 5.38 16.05 12.07
N SER A 99 5.43 14.96 11.30
CA SER A 99 5.98 14.94 9.95
C SER A 99 5.26 15.92 9.03
N ARG A 100 3.91 15.88 8.99
CA ARG A 100 3.13 16.84 8.20
C ARG A 100 3.34 18.28 8.64
N LYS A 101 3.38 18.54 9.94
CA LYS A 101 3.67 19.87 10.48
C LYS A 101 5.04 20.34 10.00
N ASN A 102 6.06 19.48 10.03
CA ASN A 102 7.40 19.81 9.58
C ASN A 102 7.44 20.08 8.06
N SER A 103 6.80 19.23 7.24
CA SER A 103 6.69 19.48 5.80
C SER A 103 5.97 20.80 5.49
N TRP A 104 4.92 21.13 6.24
CA TRP A 104 4.25 22.42 6.10
C TRP A 104 5.16 23.58 6.50
N LEU A 105 5.91 23.45 7.60
CA LEU A 105 6.88 24.46 8.03
C LEU A 105 7.99 24.66 7.00
N GLU A 106 8.51 23.59 6.40
CA GLU A 106 9.50 23.64 5.33
C GLU A 106 8.93 24.32 4.08
N GLN A 107 7.71 23.97 3.67
CA GLN A 107 7.03 24.62 2.54
C GLN A 107 6.80 26.10 2.80
N PHE A 108 6.36 26.45 4.02
CA PHE A 108 6.15 27.83 4.42
C PHE A 108 7.46 28.62 4.40
N GLN A 109 8.53 28.06 4.97
CA GLN A 109 9.87 28.65 4.95
C GLN A 109 10.36 28.84 3.52
N HIS A 110 10.22 27.84 2.66
CA HIS A 110 10.61 27.94 1.26
C HIS A 110 9.86 29.06 0.53
N VAL A 111 8.53 29.13 0.66
CA VAL A 111 7.74 30.20 0.04
C VAL A 111 8.12 31.58 0.60
N HIS A 112 8.38 31.67 1.91
CA HIS A 112 8.85 32.90 2.53
C HIS A 112 10.21 33.32 1.97
N GLU A 113 11.18 32.41 1.89
CA GLU A 113 12.50 32.63 1.30
C GLU A 113 12.42 33.08 -0.16
N LEU A 114 11.57 32.44 -0.97
CA LEU A 114 11.32 32.86 -2.36
C LEU A 114 10.80 34.30 -2.41
N ASN A 115 9.84 34.66 -1.56
CA ASN A 115 9.27 36.00 -1.54
C ASN A 115 10.27 37.07 -1.07
N THR A 116 11.17 36.74 -0.14
CA THR A 116 12.22 37.67 0.32
C THR A 116 13.37 37.81 -0.68
N SER A 117 13.69 36.76 -1.43
CA SER A 117 14.81 36.77 -2.39
C SER A 117 14.42 37.37 -3.75
N ARG A 118 13.14 37.33 -4.14
CA ARG A 118 12.64 37.97 -5.37
C ARG A 118 13.09 39.44 -5.53
N PRO A 119 12.88 40.34 -4.55
CA PRO A 119 13.39 41.71 -4.62
C PRO A 119 14.91 41.80 -4.73
N GLN A 120 15.63 40.97 -3.97
CA GLN A 120 17.11 40.96 -3.95
C GLN A 120 17.69 40.59 -5.31
N VAL A 121 17.16 39.53 -5.94
CA VAL A 121 17.57 39.12 -7.29
C VAL A 121 17.27 40.22 -8.31
N SER A 122 16.13 40.91 -8.17
CA SER A 122 15.79 42.04 -9.04
C SER A 122 16.82 43.17 -8.95
N GLU A 123 17.23 43.54 -7.74
CA GLU A 123 18.26 44.56 -7.48
C GLU A 123 19.63 44.12 -8.04
N GLN A 124 20.05 42.89 -7.76
CA GLN A 124 21.31 42.33 -8.25
C GLN A 124 21.37 42.20 -9.78
N LEU A 125 20.22 42.03 -10.45
CA LEU A 125 20.15 42.02 -11.92
C LEU A 125 20.36 43.41 -12.53
N GLU A 126 20.11 44.50 -11.80
CA GLU A 126 20.36 45.85 -12.31
C GLU A 126 21.85 46.09 -12.57
N GLU A 127 22.71 45.51 -11.72
CA GLU A 127 24.17 45.59 -11.80
C GLU A 127 24.78 44.74 -12.95
N CYS A 128 23.99 43.85 -13.55
CA CYS A 128 24.44 42.99 -14.64
C CYS A 128 24.56 43.75 -15.98
N SER A 129 25.36 43.22 -16.91
CA SER A 129 25.47 43.73 -18.28
C SER A 129 24.13 43.80 -19.02
N VAL A 130 24.04 44.73 -19.99
CA VAL A 130 22.83 44.97 -20.79
C VAL A 130 22.43 43.73 -21.60
N GLU A 131 23.40 42.97 -22.09
CA GLU A 131 23.18 41.70 -22.81
C GLU A 131 22.49 40.66 -21.93
N THR A 132 22.96 40.50 -20.69
CA THR A 132 22.40 39.57 -19.71
C THR A 132 20.97 39.95 -19.34
N LYS A 133 20.72 41.25 -19.13
CA LYS A 133 19.36 41.76 -18.90
C LYS A 133 18.42 41.44 -20.08
N ARG A 134 18.86 41.70 -21.32
CA ARG A 134 18.09 41.35 -22.54
C ARG A 134 17.86 39.86 -22.72
N LEU A 135 18.73 39.02 -22.17
CA LEU A 135 18.59 37.57 -22.19
C LEU A 135 17.49 37.10 -21.24
N VAL A 136 17.51 37.60 -20.00
CA VAL A 136 16.71 37.09 -18.88
C VAL A 136 15.30 37.70 -18.83
N LEU A 137 15.14 39.00 -19.10
CA LEU A 137 13.87 39.73 -18.96
C LEU A 137 12.64 39.03 -19.59
N PRO A 138 12.72 38.51 -20.84
CA PRO A 138 11.56 37.86 -21.48
C PRO A 138 11.14 36.53 -20.83
N ILE A 139 12.09 35.84 -20.19
CA ILE A 139 11.91 34.48 -19.66
C ILE A 139 11.83 34.43 -18.13
N MET A 140 12.09 35.54 -17.44
CA MET A 140 12.08 35.68 -15.98
C MET A 140 10.76 35.24 -15.33
N ARG A 141 9.64 35.33 -16.06
CA ARG A 141 8.31 34.92 -15.59
C ARG A 141 8.19 33.40 -15.35
N TYR A 142 9.09 32.60 -15.89
CA TYR A 142 9.05 31.15 -15.77
C TYR A 142 9.78 30.68 -14.50
N ARG A 143 9.15 29.77 -13.75
CA ARG A 143 9.65 29.27 -12.46
C ARG A 143 11.05 28.67 -12.54
N VAL A 144 11.41 28.04 -13.66
CA VAL A 144 12.75 27.46 -13.86
C VAL A 144 13.84 28.54 -13.87
N VAL A 145 13.59 29.67 -14.54
CA VAL A 145 14.53 30.79 -14.61
C VAL A 145 14.62 31.47 -13.25
N GLU A 146 13.49 31.68 -12.59
CA GLU A 146 13.43 32.23 -11.23
C GLU A 146 14.25 31.39 -10.23
N THR A 147 14.04 30.07 -10.24
CA THR A 147 14.75 29.13 -9.35
C THR A 147 16.26 29.15 -9.62
N PHE A 148 16.67 29.22 -10.89
CA PHE A 148 18.08 29.32 -11.28
C PHE A 148 18.72 30.63 -10.78
N LEU A 149 18.07 31.77 -10.98
CA LEU A 149 18.59 33.07 -10.54
C LEU A 149 18.71 33.14 -9.02
N MET A 150 17.74 32.60 -8.28
CA MET A 150 17.81 32.52 -6.82
C MET A 150 18.96 31.62 -6.34
N GLN A 151 19.21 30.51 -7.03
CA GLN A 151 20.35 29.66 -6.71
C GLN A 151 21.69 30.39 -6.93
N LEU A 152 21.81 31.17 -8.00
CA LEU A 152 23.00 32.01 -8.23
C LEU A 152 23.15 33.12 -7.18
N SER A 153 22.04 33.73 -6.76
CA SER A 153 22.02 34.74 -5.69
C SER A 153 22.46 34.14 -4.34
N LYS A 154 21.98 32.93 -4.03
CA LYS A 154 22.45 32.18 -2.85
C LYS A 154 23.94 31.84 -2.94
N GLN A 155 24.42 31.37 -4.10
CA GLN A 155 25.85 31.10 -4.31
C GLN A 155 26.72 32.36 -4.21
N SER A 156 26.21 33.50 -4.66
CA SER A 156 26.85 34.80 -4.51
C SER A 156 27.06 35.15 -3.03
N ALA A 157 26.02 34.97 -2.20
CA ALA A 157 26.09 35.19 -0.76
C ALA A 157 27.00 34.16 -0.04
N ASP A 158 26.89 32.87 -0.39
CA ASP A 158 27.65 31.80 0.27
C ASP A 158 29.16 31.87 -0.04
N ARG A 159 29.53 32.31 -1.25
CA ARG A 159 30.93 32.38 -1.72
C ARG A 159 31.54 33.77 -1.66
N ASP A 160 30.74 34.77 -1.28
CA ASP A 160 31.12 36.20 -1.28
C ASP A 160 31.65 36.67 -2.65
N ILE A 161 31.00 36.23 -3.73
CA ILE A 161 31.33 36.60 -5.12
C ILE A 161 30.18 37.46 -5.67
N PRO A 162 30.43 38.60 -6.35
CA PRO A 162 29.36 39.42 -6.91
C PRO A 162 28.44 38.63 -7.85
N PHE A 163 27.12 38.80 -7.68
CA PHE A 163 26.10 38.11 -8.49
C PHE A 163 26.30 38.32 -10.00
N ALA A 164 26.65 39.55 -10.41
CA ALA A 164 26.93 39.88 -11.81
C ALA A 164 28.05 39.02 -12.40
N GLN A 165 29.10 38.73 -11.62
CA GLN A 165 30.21 37.88 -12.08
C GLN A 165 29.77 36.42 -12.28
N LEU A 166 28.87 35.90 -11.43
CA LEU A 166 28.30 34.55 -11.56
C LEU A 166 27.27 34.45 -12.69
N MET A 167 26.64 35.55 -13.08
CA MET A 167 25.76 35.59 -14.25
C MET A 167 26.54 35.65 -15.57
N GLU A 168 27.76 36.20 -15.54
CA GLU A 168 28.58 36.39 -16.73
C GLU A 168 29.52 35.23 -17.06
N THR A 169 29.58 34.21 -16.21
CA THR A 169 30.27 32.95 -16.52
C THR A 169 29.69 32.28 -17.76
N SER A 170 30.57 31.63 -18.54
CA SER A 170 30.20 30.93 -19.77
C SER A 170 29.15 29.85 -19.55
N GLU A 171 29.20 29.17 -18.41
CA GLU A 171 28.23 28.15 -17.99
C GLU A 171 26.83 28.75 -17.76
N SER A 172 26.72 29.79 -16.92
CA SER A 172 25.46 30.46 -16.61
C SER A 172 24.80 31.04 -17.86
N ARG A 173 25.59 31.68 -18.73
CA ARG A 173 25.09 32.20 -20.01
C ARG A 173 24.57 31.11 -20.92
N LYS A 174 25.28 29.99 -21.04
CA LYS A 174 24.84 28.85 -21.86
C LYS A 174 23.51 28.31 -21.36
N ILE A 175 23.37 28.09 -20.05
CA ILE A 175 22.13 27.60 -19.43
C ILE A 175 20.96 28.55 -19.73
N LEU A 176 21.16 29.87 -19.55
CA LEU A 176 20.13 30.87 -19.81
C LEU A 176 19.75 30.96 -21.30
N HIS A 177 20.71 30.79 -22.22
CA HIS A 177 20.44 30.71 -23.65
C HIS A 177 19.64 29.46 -24.02
N ASP A 178 19.99 28.30 -23.48
CA ASP A 178 19.27 27.04 -23.72
C ASP A 178 17.84 27.11 -23.17
N MET A 179 17.66 27.67 -21.97
CA MET A 179 16.35 27.96 -21.39
C MET A 179 15.55 28.92 -22.27
N ARG A 180 16.17 30.01 -22.75
CA ARG A 180 15.50 30.96 -23.63
C ARG A 180 15.04 30.34 -24.93
N ASN A 181 15.93 29.63 -25.62
CA ASN A 181 15.61 28.99 -26.90
C ASN A 181 14.44 28.03 -26.75
N THR A 182 14.43 27.23 -25.68
CA THR A 182 13.34 26.29 -25.41
C THR A 182 12.04 27.01 -25.07
N CYS A 183 12.09 28.06 -24.24
CA CYS A 183 10.92 28.85 -23.88
C CYS A 183 10.34 29.64 -25.06
N ASP A 184 11.19 30.13 -25.97
CA ASP A 184 10.77 30.86 -27.16
C ASP A 184 10.14 29.91 -28.21
N MET A 185 10.62 28.66 -28.30
CA MET A 185 10.10 27.65 -29.24
C MET A 185 8.81 26.97 -28.75
N GLU A 186 8.79 26.53 -27.48
CA GLU A 186 7.73 25.68 -26.93
C GLU A 186 6.78 26.43 -25.98
N GLY A 187 7.10 27.69 -25.65
CA GLY A 187 6.30 28.52 -24.75
C GLY A 187 6.25 27.98 -23.32
N PRO A 188 5.10 28.08 -22.63
CA PRO A 188 4.99 27.68 -21.22
C PRO A 188 5.19 26.17 -21.00
N LYS A 189 4.85 25.33 -21.98
CA LYS A 189 5.04 23.87 -21.88
C LYS A 189 6.51 23.48 -21.85
N GLY A 190 7.34 24.15 -22.65
CA GLY A 190 8.79 23.96 -22.62
C GLY A 190 9.39 24.39 -21.29
N ALA A 191 8.90 25.50 -20.73
CA ALA A 191 9.33 25.98 -19.41
C ALA A 191 8.96 25.01 -18.26
N GLU A 192 7.77 24.39 -18.32
CA GLU A 192 7.37 23.36 -17.36
C GLU A 192 8.25 22.11 -17.47
N ARG A 193 8.50 21.62 -18.69
CA ARG A 193 9.40 20.48 -18.92
C ARG A 193 10.80 20.75 -18.40
N LEU A 194 11.36 21.92 -18.69
CA LEU A 194 12.66 22.34 -18.15
C LEU A 194 12.65 22.39 -16.62
N PHE A 195 11.56 22.83 -16.01
CA PHE A 195 11.43 22.85 -14.54
C PHE A 195 11.38 21.44 -13.94
N GLU A 196 10.69 20.50 -14.59
CA GLU A 196 10.66 19.10 -14.17
C GLU A 196 12.03 18.43 -14.29
N GLU A 197 12.72 18.60 -15.42
CA GLU A 197 14.08 18.11 -15.63
C GLU A 197 15.05 18.70 -14.58
N TRP A 198 14.95 20.00 -14.31
CA TRP A 198 15.72 20.69 -13.28
C TRP A 198 15.46 20.14 -11.88
N ASN A 199 14.19 19.93 -11.52
CA ASN A 199 13.82 19.36 -10.23
C ASN A 199 14.32 17.93 -10.07
N LEU A 200 14.19 17.09 -11.10
CA LEU A 200 14.70 15.72 -11.09
C LEU A 200 16.22 15.70 -10.89
N GLN A 201 16.94 16.56 -11.60
CA GLN A 201 18.40 16.67 -11.46
C GLN A 201 18.78 17.15 -10.06
N ASN A 202 18.09 18.14 -9.51
CA ASN A 202 18.33 18.64 -8.16
C ASN A 202 17.99 17.62 -7.08
N VAL A 203 16.89 16.88 -7.20
CA VAL A 203 16.54 15.79 -6.30
C VAL A 203 17.61 14.69 -6.36
N SER A 204 18.06 14.32 -7.56
CA SER A 204 19.14 13.34 -7.71
C SER A 204 20.47 13.83 -7.12
N ASN A 205 20.82 15.10 -7.32
CA ASN A 205 22.04 15.69 -6.77
C ASN A 205 21.95 15.81 -5.25
N HIS A 206 20.79 16.22 -4.72
CA HIS A 206 20.55 16.29 -3.28
C HIS A 206 20.56 14.90 -2.64
N ALA A 207 19.99 13.89 -3.30
CA ALA A 207 20.08 12.49 -2.84
C ALA A 207 21.52 11.99 -2.81
N ARG A 208 22.32 12.30 -3.85
CA ARG A 208 23.75 11.97 -3.89
C ARG A 208 24.53 12.71 -2.80
N GLU A 209 24.23 13.98 -2.57
CA GLU A 209 24.88 14.80 -1.54
C GLU A 209 24.50 14.32 -0.14
N LEU A 210 23.23 13.98 0.12
CA LEU A 210 22.81 13.32 1.36
C LEU A 210 23.50 11.97 1.54
N GLN A 211 23.63 11.18 0.48
CA GLN A 211 24.33 9.90 0.53
C GLN A 211 25.83 10.10 0.81
N LYS A 212 26.44 11.11 0.20
CA LYS A 212 27.81 11.54 0.46
C LYS A 212 27.96 12.01 1.90
N GLN A 213 27.06 12.85 2.42
CA GLN A 213 27.04 13.27 3.83
C GLN A 213 26.77 12.13 4.80
N LYS A 214 26.04 11.07 4.41
CA LYS A 214 25.92 9.87 5.23
C LYS A 214 27.21 9.04 5.26
N LEU A 215 27.96 9.03 4.17
CA LEU A 215 29.24 8.32 4.05
C LEU A 215 30.43 9.11 4.64
N GLU A 216 30.39 10.44 4.54
CA GLU A 216 31.43 11.39 4.95
C GLU A 216 31.06 12.20 6.20
N GLY A 217 29.84 12.00 6.72
CA GLY A 217 29.35 12.71 7.90
C GLY A 217 30.29 12.50 9.07
N PRO A 218 30.48 13.52 9.93
CA PRO A 218 31.44 13.43 11.02
C PRO A 218 31.01 12.31 11.96
N THR A 219 31.65 11.15 11.85
CA THR A 219 31.62 10.13 12.89
C THR A 219 32.29 10.72 14.11
N VAL A 220 31.48 11.11 15.09
CA VAL A 220 31.95 11.82 16.29
C VAL A 220 32.57 10.81 17.25
N VAL A 221 33.71 11.16 17.86
CA VAL A 221 34.22 10.42 19.01
C VAL A 221 33.23 10.65 20.15
N ALA A 222 32.44 9.61 20.46
CA ALA A 222 31.39 9.72 21.44
C ALA A 222 31.99 10.02 22.82
N SER A 223 31.39 10.98 23.54
CA SER A 223 31.56 11.05 24.99
C SER A 223 31.03 9.76 25.62
N MET A 224 31.50 9.46 26.83
CA MET A 224 31.10 8.24 27.53
C MET A 224 29.58 8.16 27.77
N GLN A 225 28.94 9.30 28.04
CA GLN A 225 27.50 9.39 28.22
C GLN A 225 26.75 9.13 26.90
N GLU A 226 27.18 9.74 25.80
CA GLU A 226 26.57 9.52 24.47
C GLU A 226 26.69 8.06 24.03
N LEU A 227 27.82 7.40 24.34
CA LEU A 227 27.99 5.97 24.09
C LEU A 227 26.99 5.13 24.88
N GLN A 228 26.81 5.42 26.17
CA GLN A 228 25.85 4.71 27.02
C GLN A 228 24.41 4.90 26.55
N ASP A 229 24.04 6.14 26.19
CA ASP A 229 22.71 6.46 25.68
C ASP A 229 22.45 5.74 24.35
N ALA A 230 23.43 5.72 23.44
CA ALA A 230 23.32 5.01 22.16
C ALA A 230 23.25 3.48 22.36
N LEU A 231 24.01 2.91 23.30
CA LEU A 231 23.92 1.49 23.66
C LEU A 231 22.54 1.15 24.25
N ALA A 232 21.96 2.03 25.07
CA ALA A 232 20.62 1.84 25.62
C ALA A 232 19.55 1.84 24.52
N ILE A 233 19.62 2.81 23.59
CA ILE A 233 18.73 2.87 22.42
C ILE A 233 18.90 1.62 21.56
N ALA A 234 20.13 1.24 21.24
CA ALA A 234 20.41 0.06 20.43
C ALA A 234 19.92 -1.25 21.07
N ALA A 235 20.08 -1.39 22.39
CA ALA A 235 19.60 -2.55 23.14
C ALA A 235 18.07 -2.63 23.13
N LYS A 236 17.39 -1.48 23.28
CA LYS A 236 15.94 -1.37 23.14
C LYS A 236 15.50 -1.79 21.73
N CYS A 237 16.05 -1.16 20.70
CA CYS A 237 15.75 -1.44 19.29
C CYS A 237 15.96 -2.91 18.92
N LYS A 238 17.01 -3.55 19.45
CA LYS A 238 17.27 -4.98 19.26
C LYS A 238 16.14 -5.84 19.81
N LYS A 239 15.68 -5.57 21.04
CA LYS A 239 14.55 -6.27 21.67
C LYS A 239 13.25 -6.00 20.91
N ASP A 240 12.97 -4.75 20.58
CA ASP A 240 11.75 -4.33 19.89
C ASP A 240 11.61 -5.06 18.54
N GLY A 241 12.69 -5.09 17.76
CA GLY A 241 12.68 -5.80 16.48
C GLY A 241 12.60 -7.33 16.64
N LEU A 242 13.14 -7.91 17.71
CA LEU A 242 12.97 -9.35 18.02
C LEU A 242 11.51 -9.70 18.32
N VAL A 243 10.82 -8.88 19.12
CA VAL A 243 9.40 -9.08 19.44
C VAL A 243 8.55 -9.00 18.18
N GLU A 244 8.79 -8.02 17.31
CA GLU A 244 8.04 -7.91 16.04
C GLU A 244 8.40 -9.02 15.04
N TRP A 245 9.65 -9.48 15.05
CA TRP A 245 10.07 -10.62 14.26
C TRP A 245 9.34 -11.90 14.64
N GLU A 246 9.21 -12.18 15.94
CA GLU A 246 8.46 -13.33 16.45
C GLU A 246 6.96 -13.25 16.15
N ARG A 247 6.41 -12.03 16.06
CA ARG A 247 5.03 -11.77 15.62
C ARG A 247 4.82 -11.94 14.10
N GLY A 248 5.90 -12.07 13.32
CA GLY A 248 5.85 -12.14 11.86
C GLY A 248 5.81 -10.78 11.14
N ASN A 249 5.91 -9.67 11.88
CA ASN A 249 5.90 -8.31 11.34
C ASN A 249 7.30 -7.90 10.91
N HIS A 250 7.76 -8.41 9.76
CA HIS A 250 9.14 -8.19 9.28
C HIS A 250 9.48 -6.73 8.99
N GLU A 251 8.51 -5.92 8.53
CA GLU A 251 8.71 -4.50 8.22
C GLU A 251 8.95 -3.65 9.48
N GLU A 252 8.18 -3.90 10.54
CA GLU A 252 8.36 -3.22 11.82
C GLU A 252 9.66 -3.66 12.49
N ALA A 253 10.01 -4.95 12.40
CA ALA A 253 11.31 -5.44 12.85
C ALA A 253 12.46 -4.75 12.11
N LEU A 254 12.34 -4.57 10.79
CA LEU A 254 13.31 -3.83 9.99
C LEU A 254 13.46 -2.38 10.46
N LYS A 255 12.34 -1.68 10.68
CA LYS A 255 12.34 -0.28 11.16
C LYS A 255 13.08 -0.18 12.50
N SER A 256 12.74 -1.02 13.47
CA SER A 256 13.40 -1.02 14.79
C SER A 256 14.90 -1.30 14.69
N TRP A 257 15.32 -2.29 13.88
CA TRP A 257 16.75 -2.59 13.73
C TRP A 257 17.52 -1.51 12.96
N ARG A 258 16.88 -0.85 11.98
CA ARG A 258 17.45 0.29 11.27
C ARG A 258 17.75 1.44 12.23
N GLU A 259 16.77 1.83 13.05
CA GLU A 259 16.93 2.88 14.07
C GLU A 259 18.09 2.57 15.03
N GLY A 260 18.17 1.32 15.52
CA GLY A 260 19.24 0.89 16.40
C GLY A 260 20.63 0.91 15.74
N SER A 261 20.73 0.43 14.49
CA SER A 261 22.00 0.43 13.75
C SER A 261 22.46 1.85 13.41
N GLU A 262 21.55 2.76 13.08
CA GLU A 262 21.88 4.14 12.74
C GLU A 262 22.35 4.92 13.97
N ALA A 263 21.74 4.66 15.14
CA ALA A 263 22.19 5.24 16.40
C ALA A 263 23.65 4.88 16.73
N LEU A 264 24.08 3.64 16.48
CA LEU A 264 25.46 3.22 16.70
C LEU A 264 26.40 3.64 15.54
N GLY A 265 25.93 3.62 14.30
CA GLY A 265 26.74 3.91 13.11
C GLY A 265 27.28 5.34 13.05
N ARG A 266 26.65 6.29 13.76
CA ARG A 266 27.09 7.69 13.84
C ARG A 266 28.26 7.92 14.81
N LEU A 267 28.59 6.93 15.64
CA LEU A 267 29.54 7.07 16.75
C LEU A 267 30.81 6.25 16.53
N ILE A 268 31.95 6.82 16.91
CA ILE A 268 33.19 6.07 17.13
C ILE A 268 33.34 5.86 18.63
N PRO A 269 33.49 4.61 19.11
CA PRO A 269 33.69 4.37 20.53
C PRO A 269 35.00 5.04 21.00
N PRO A 270 35.02 5.60 22.23
CA PRO A 270 36.21 6.19 22.82
C PRO A 270 37.33 5.14 22.94
N ASN A 271 38.58 5.61 22.95
CA ASN A 271 39.80 4.81 22.79
C ASN A 271 39.71 3.37 23.35
N LYS A 272 39.79 2.39 22.45
CA LYS A 272 39.71 0.94 22.71
C LYS A 272 40.66 0.45 23.81
N LYS A 273 41.77 1.16 24.06
CA LYS A 273 42.74 0.84 25.12
C LYS A 273 42.25 1.21 26.52
N LEU A 274 41.46 2.28 26.65
CA LEU A 274 40.94 2.77 27.93
C LEU A 274 39.66 2.01 28.35
N HIS A 275 38.78 1.69 27.39
CA HIS A 275 37.48 1.05 27.64
C HIS A 275 37.25 -0.18 26.74
N PRO A 276 37.98 -1.29 26.97
CA PRO A 276 37.92 -2.46 26.10
C PRO A 276 36.59 -3.22 26.16
N GLN A 277 35.92 -3.24 27.32
CA GLN A 277 34.64 -3.96 27.48
C GLN A 277 33.49 -3.26 26.75
N GLU A 278 33.41 -1.94 26.84
CA GLU A 278 32.35 -1.14 26.19
C GLU A 278 32.56 -1.05 24.68
N SER A 279 33.81 -0.93 24.23
CA SER A 279 34.13 -1.03 22.81
C SER A 279 33.74 -2.39 22.23
N LYS A 280 33.91 -3.46 23.01
CA LYS A 280 33.51 -4.81 22.63
C LYS A 280 31.98 -4.97 22.60
N SER A 281 31.28 -4.52 23.64
CA SER A 281 29.81 -4.60 23.69
C SER A 281 29.16 -3.76 22.60
N PHE A 282 29.74 -2.60 22.28
CA PHE A 282 29.35 -1.76 21.14
C PHE A 282 29.47 -2.51 19.82
N ALA A 283 30.64 -3.10 19.54
CA ALA A 283 30.85 -3.86 18.31
C ALA A 283 29.90 -5.07 18.20
N GLU A 284 29.76 -5.85 19.28
CA GLU A 284 28.87 -7.02 19.31
C GLU A 284 27.39 -6.65 19.09
N LEU A 285 26.93 -5.56 19.72
CA LEU A 285 25.56 -5.09 19.57
C LEU A 285 25.31 -4.52 18.17
N HIS A 286 26.26 -3.75 17.65
CA HIS A 286 26.18 -3.15 16.31
C HIS A 286 26.14 -4.24 15.22
N ILE A 287 27.05 -5.22 15.29
CA ILE A 287 27.05 -6.37 14.38
C ILE A 287 25.73 -7.14 14.48
N ALA A 288 25.20 -7.37 15.69
CA ALA A 288 23.93 -8.07 15.86
C ALA A 288 22.75 -7.34 15.21
N LEU A 289 22.69 -6.00 15.35
CA LEU A 289 21.65 -5.17 14.73
C LEU A 289 21.74 -5.18 13.21
N LEU A 290 22.92 -4.93 12.64
CA LEU A 290 23.14 -4.93 11.18
C LEU A 290 22.80 -6.29 10.56
N LYS A 291 23.15 -7.37 11.25
CA LYS A 291 22.79 -8.73 10.88
C LYS A 291 21.28 -8.95 10.85
N ASN A 292 20.59 -8.53 11.90
CA ASN A 292 19.14 -8.68 11.97
C ASN A 292 18.43 -7.80 10.94
N GLN A 293 18.88 -6.54 10.77
CA GLN A 293 18.43 -5.63 9.73
C GLN A 293 18.56 -6.26 8.33
N ALA A 294 19.74 -6.81 7.99
CA ALA A 294 19.95 -7.50 6.72
C ALA A 294 18.99 -8.68 6.55
N GLN A 295 18.70 -9.43 7.62
CA GLN A 295 17.75 -10.55 7.56
C GLN A 295 16.31 -10.10 7.30
N ALA A 296 15.87 -9.03 7.95
CA ALA A 296 14.54 -8.47 7.70
C ALA A 296 14.45 -7.85 6.31
N ALA A 297 15.46 -7.11 5.88
CA ALA A 297 15.53 -6.54 4.54
C ALA A 297 15.45 -7.63 3.46
N ILE A 298 16.12 -8.79 3.64
CA ILE A 298 15.97 -9.97 2.76
C ILE A 298 14.53 -10.46 2.72
N LYS A 299 13.84 -10.55 3.88
CA LYS A 299 12.44 -10.99 3.93
C LYS A 299 11.49 -9.99 3.25
N SER A 300 11.77 -8.71 3.36
CA SER A 300 11.03 -7.63 2.69
C SER A 300 11.48 -7.36 1.25
N CYS A 301 12.37 -8.18 0.68
CA CYS A 301 12.92 -8.04 -0.67
C CYS A 301 13.66 -6.71 -0.94
N LEU A 302 14.16 -6.04 0.11
CA LEU A 302 14.96 -4.83 0.03
C LEU A 302 16.45 -5.20 -0.12
N TRP A 303 16.81 -5.70 -1.30
CA TRP A 303 18.12 -6.33 -1.53
C TRP A 303 19.32 -5.39 -1.40
N ASN A 304 19.20 -4.14 -1.85
CA ASN A 304 20.26 -3.14 -1.72
C ASN A 304 20.56 -2.81 -0.25
N GLU A 305 19.53 -2.57 0.55
CA GLU A 305 19.71 -2.31 1.98
C GLU A 305 20.28 -3.54 2.70
N ALA A 306 19.80 -4.74 2.37
CA ALA A 306 20.35 -5.97 2.93
C ALA A 306 21.86 -6.13 2.62
N LEU A 307 22.27 -5.78 1.40
CA LEU A 307 23.66 -5.81 0.98
C LEU A 307 24.50 -4.79 1.76
N GLU A 308 24.02 -3.55 1.88
CA GLU A 308 24.68 -2.49 2.65
C GLU A 308 24.85 -2.88 4.13
N SER A 309 23.79 -3.33 4.80
CA SER A 309 23.84 -3.76 6.20
C SER A 309 24.80 -4.95 6.40
N ALA A 310 24.81 -5.93 5.49
CA ALA A 310 25.73 -7.05 5.55
C ALA A 310 27.19 -6.63 5.35
N GLN A 311 27.46 -5.71 4.42
CA GLN A 311 28.79 -5.15 4.21
C GLN A 311 29.27 -4.32 5.41
N MET A 312 28.38 -3.53 6.02
CA MET A 312 28.70 -2.79 7.23
C MET A 312 29.05 -3.74 8.39
N ALA A 313 28.33 -4.85 8.56
CA ALA A 313 28.67 -5.85 9.57
C ALA A 313 30.06 -6.45 9.33
N LEU A 314 30.40 -6.75 8.08
CA LEU A 314 31.71 -7.29 7.69
C LEU A 314 32.87 -6.30 7.84
N LYS A 315 32.61 -4.99 7.76
CA LYS A 315 33.62 -3.97 8.09
C LYS A 315 34.00 -3.97 9.57
N ILE A 316 33.12 -4.44 10.45
CA ILE A 316 33.37 -4.53 11.90
C ILE A 316 33.98 -5.89 12.25
N ASP A 317 33.44 -6.98 11.71
CA ASP A 317 33.95 -8.34 11.86
C ASP A 317 33.88 -9.11 10.54
N ASP A 318 35.05 -9.35 9.94
CA ASP A 318 35.19 -10.05 8.67
C ASP A 318 35.09 -11.58 8.82
N GLN A 319 35.11 -12.12 10.06
CA GLN A 319 34.98 -13.54 10.37
C GLN A 319 33.53 -13.97 10.68
N ASP A 320 32.56 -13.07 10.51
CA ASP A 320 31.15 -13.38 10.75
C ASP A 320 30.49 -14.12 9.56
N HIS A 321 30.43 -15.44 9.64
CA HIS A 321 29.80 -16.29 8.61
C HIS A 321 28.34 -15.93 8.33
N LYS A 322 27.57 -15.42 9.31
CA LYS A 322 26.17 -15.04 9.10
C LYS A 322 26.06 -13.74 8.32
N ALA A 323 27.00 -12.82 8.49
CA ALA A 323 27.07 -11.60 7.68
C ALA A 323 27.42 -11.94 6.21
N TRP A 324 28.40 -12.82 5.99
CA TRP A 324 28.71 -13.35 4.65
C TRP A 324 27.52 -14.06 4.00
N PHE A 325 26.80 -14.88 4.75
CA PHE A 325 25.61 -15.58 4.24
C PHE A 325 24.48 -14.63 3.84
N ARG A 326 24.26 -13.55 4.62
CA ARG A 326 23.28 -12.52 4.28
C ARG A 326 23.71 -11.68 3.08
N LYS A 327 25.00 -11.37 2.95
CA LYS A 327 25.56 -10.72 1.76
C LYS A 327 25.30 -11.56 0.51
N ALA A 328 25.57 -12.87 0.57
CA ALA A 328 25.28 -13.80 -0.51
C ALA A 328 23.80 -13.81 -0.91
N CYS A 329 22.88 -13.88 0.06
CA CYS A 329 21.43 -13.83 -0.22
C CYS A 329 20.99 -12.49 -0.83
N ALA A 330 21.57 -11.37 -0.39
CA ALA A 330 21.27 -10.05 -0.96
C ALA A 330 21.75 -9.94 -2.41
N LEU A 331 22.97 -10.44 -2.71
CA LEU A 331 23.52 -10.48 -4.07
C LEU A 331 22.73 -11.41 -5.00
N GLU A 332 22.27 -12.55 -4.49
CA GLU A 332 21.35 -13.46 -5.21
C GLU A 332 20.06 -12.72 -5.60
N GLY A 333 19.45 -11.98 -4.66
CA GLY A 333 18.25 -11.17 -4.94
C GLY A 333 18.48 -10.00 -5.91
N LEU A 334 19.72 -9.50 -6.03
CA LEU A 334 20.13 -8.50 -7.02
C LEU A 334 20.54 -9.10 -8.38
N GLY A 335 20.57 -10.43 -8.52
CA GLY A 335 21.03 -11.11 -9.73
C GLY A 335 22.56 -11.06 -9.94
N ARG A 336 23.35 -10.63 -8.96
CA ARG A 336 24.82 -10.56 -9.03
C ARG A 336 25.45 -11.92 -8.69
N LEU A 337 25.15 -12.95 -9.48
CA LEU A 337 25.46 -14.34 -9.16
C LEU A 337 26.97 -14.65 -9.11
N ASP A 338 27.81 -13.87 -9.79
CA ASP A 338 29.27 -14.07 -9.83
C ASP A 338 29.93 -13.78 -8.47
N GLU A 339 29.45 -12.76 -7.77
CA GLU A 339 29.98 -12.36 -6.46
C GLU A 339 29.52 -13.28 -5.32
N VAL A 340 28.45 -14.06 -5.55
CA VAL A 340 27.92 -15.00 -4.56
C VAL A 340 28.89 -16.15 -4.29
N ALA A 341 29.56 -16.66 -5.34
CA ALA A 341 30.54 -17.74 -5.20
C ALA A 341 31.69 -17.35 -4.27
N ALA A 342 32.25 -16.15 -4.46
CA ALA A 342 33.30 -15.61 -3.60
C ALA A 342 32.84 -15.49 -2.13
N CYS A 343 31.57 -15.15 -1.89
CA CYS A 343 31.03 -15.11 -0.53
C CYS A 343 30.98 -16.51 0.12
N PHE A 344 30.62 -17.55 -0.64
CA PHE A 344 30.60 -18.92 -0.10
C PHE A 344 32.00 -19.48 0.13
N ASP A 345 32.98 -19.13 -0.70
CA ASP A 345 34.37 -19.52 -0.49
C ASP A 345 34.92 -18.90 0.80
N MET A 346 34.55 -17.65 1.10
CA MET A 346 34.85 -17.01 2.39
C MET A 346 34.15 -17.70 3.58
N ILE A 347 32.91 -18.18 3.43
CA ILE A 347 32.24 -18.94 4.49
C ILE A 347 32.97 -20.27 4.75
N ASP A 348 33.39 -20.97 3.69
CA ASP A 348 34.09 -22.23 3.81
C ASP A 348 35.47 -22.06 4.49
N THR A 349 36.20 -20.98 4.21
CA THR A 349 37.46 -20.68 4.91
C THR A 349 37.25 -20.37 6.38
N ILE A 350 36.20 -19.60 6.73
CA ILE A 350 35.84 -19.27 8.12
C ILE A 350 35.34 -20.50 8.90
N ALA A 351 34.72 -21.47 8.22
CA ALA A 351 34.18 -22.67 8.82
C ALA A 351 35.26 -23.69 9.24
N VAL A 352 36.50 -23.56 8.75
CA VAL A 352 37.61 -24.46 9.09
C VAL A 352 37.89 -24.37 10.60
N GLY A 353 37.75 -25.50 11.31
CA GLY A 353 37.98 -25.60 12.75
C GLY A 353 36.77 -25.25 13.63
N ARG A 354 35.59 -24.95 13.06
CA ARG A 354 34.35 -24.76 13.82
C ARG A 354 33.58 -26.07 14.04
N PRO A 355 32.88 -26.23 15.17
CA PRO A 355 32.08 -27.43 15.45
C PRO A 355 30.82 -27.53 14.57
N ASP A 356 30.31 -26.42 14.04
CA ASP A 356 29.14 -26.33 13.17
C ASP A 356 29.49 -26.35 11.66
N ARG A 357 30.72 -26.74 11.30
CA ARG A 357 31.22 -26.80 9.93
C ARG A 357 30.31 -27.57 8.99
N ASP A 358 29.88 -28.77 9.38
CA ASP A 358 29.10 -29.66 8.50
C ASP A 358 27.76 -29.02 8.12
N ARG A 359 27.12 -28.33 9.08
CA ARG A 359 25.90 -27.55 8.84
C ARG A 359 26.15 -26.40 7.87
N LEU A 360 27.23 -25.64 8.07
CA LEU A 360 27.57 -24.52 7.18
C LEU A 360 27.87 -25.01 5.76
N GLN A 361 28.58 -26.14 5.62
CA GLN A 361 28.86 -26.77 4.33
C GLN A 361 27.59 -27.29 3.66
N GLN A 362 26.63 -27.82 4.41
CA GLN A 362 25.33 -28.23 3.88
C GLN A 362 24.53 -27.01 3.36
N ASP A 363 24.51 -25.92 4.12
CA ASP A 363 23.81 -24.69 3.73
C ASP A 363 24.44 -24.04 2.47
N THR A 364 25.78 -23.98 2.40
CA THR A 364 26.51 -23.43 1.24
C THR A 364 26.40 -24.33 0.01
N SER A 365 26.49 -25.65 0.16
CA SER A 365 26.32 -26.60 -0.96
C SER A 365 24.92 -26.57 -1.55
N SER A 366 23.88 -26.57 -0.70
CA SER A 366 22.48 -26.45 -1.12
C SER A 366 22.22 -25.15 -1.88
N LYS A 367 22.88 -24.05 -1.47
CA LYS A 367 22.79 -22.77 -2.18
C LYS A 367 23.58 -22.77 -3.50
N ARG A 368 24.77 -23.37 -3.54
CA ARG A 368 25.57 -23.52 -4.76
C ARG A 368 24.82 -24.33 -5.83
N GLU A 369 24.12 -25.39 -5.43
CA GLU A 369 23.29 -26.20 -6.36
C GLU A 369 22.15 -25.36 -6.95
N LYS A 370 21.40 -24.62 -6.12
CA LYS A 370 20.36 -23.70 -6.61
C LYS A 370 20.89 -22.65 -7.58
N LEU A 371 22.08 -22.10 -7.32
CA LEU A 371 22.71 -21.15 -8.23
C LEU A 371 23.13 -21.77 -9.56
N ARG A 372 23.63 -23.03 -9.55
CA ARG A 372 23.92 -23.76 -10.79
C ARG A 372 22.65 -23.95 -11.61
N GLU A 373 21.57 -24.39 -10.99
CA GLU A 373 20.28 -24.53 -11.68
C GLU A 373 19.77 -23.20 -12.25
N LEU A 374 19.94 -22.09 -11.53
CA LEU A 374 19.56 -20.76 -12.03
C LEU A 374 20.39 -20.36 -13.25
N ARG A 375 21.71 -20.55 -13.21
CA ARG A 375 22.59 -20.29 -14.36
C ARG A 375 22.24 -21.18 -15.55
N ASP A 376 22.01 -22.47 -15.34
CA ASP A 376 21.64 -23.41 -16.39
C ASP A 376 20.30 -23.01 -17.05
N ARG A 377 19.32 -22.56 -16.24
CA ARG A 377 18.04 -22.03 -16.74
C ARG A 377 18.23 -20.73 -17.53
N GLU A 378 19.06 -19.82 -17.05
CA GLU A 378 19.39 -18.56 -17.75
C GLU A 378 20.09 -18.84 -19.08
N GLU A 379 21.12 -19.70 -19.10
CA GLU A 379 21.81 -20.10 -20.32
C GLU A 379 20.87 -20.80 -21.31
N ALA A 380 20.00 -21.71 -20.84
CA ALA A 380 19.02 -22.37 -21.70
C ALA A 380 17.98 -21.37 -22.25
N SER A 381 17.58 -20.38 -21.45
CA SER A 381 16.70 -19.29 -21.89
C SER A 381 17.38 -18.42 -22.96
N GLN A 382 18.63 -18.00 -22.72
CA GLN A 382 19.43 -17.21 -23.65
C GLN A 382 19.69 -17.95 -24.96
N ARG A 383 20.04 -19.24 -24.90
CA ARG A 383 20.22 -20.09 -26.09
C ARG A 383 18.94 -20.20 -26.91
N ARG A 384 17.79 -20.40 -26.26
CA ARG A 384 16.48 -20.40 -26.94
C ARG A 384 16.15 -19.05 -27.56
N MET A 385 16.42 -17.95 -26.85
CA MET A 385 16.22 -16.59 -27.38
C MET A 385 17.08 -16.35 -28.63
N LEU A 386 18.35 -16.76 -28.60
CA LEU A 386 19.28 -16.63 -29.72
C LEU A 386 18.88 -17.53 -30.89
N GLN A 387 18.48 -18.78 -30.64
CA GLN A 387 17.95 -19.69 -31.66
C GLN A 387 16.72 -19.10 -32.36
N LEU A 388 15.74 -18.63 -31.59
CA LEU A 388 14.55 -17.96 -32.14
C LEU A 388 14.91 -16.70 -32.94
N GLY A 389 15.92 -15.95 -32.50
CA GLY A 389 16.41 -14.78 -33.23
C GLY A 389 17.06 -15.13 -34.56
N ILE A 390 17.79 -16.26 -34.62
CA ILE A 390 18.37 -16.79 -35.86
C ILE A 390 17.27 -17.33 -36.77
N GLU A 391 16.34 -18.13 -36.26
CA GLU A 391 15.20 -18.67 -37.03
C GLU A 391 14.35 -17.54 -37.64
N LYS A 392 14.13 -16.46 -36.89
CA LYS A 392 13.41 -15.27 -37.36
C LYS A 392 14.28 -14.29 -38.16
N SER A 393 15.54 -14.65 -38.46
CA SER A 393 16.47 -13.82 -39.22
C SER A 393 16.67 -12.40 -38.66
N LEU A 394 16.52 -12.21 -37.35
CA LEU A 394 16.65 -10.90 -36.68
C LEU A 394 18.04 -10.27 -36.83
N PHE A 395 19.06 -11.10 -37.09
CA PHE A 395 20.47 -10.73 -37.24
C PHE A 395 20.99 -10.88 -38.69
N SER A 396 20.12 -11.03 -39.68
CA SER A 396 20.53 -11.08 -41.09
C SER A 396 20.71 -9.66 -41.69
N GLU A 397 21.64 -9.51 -42.63
CA GLU A 397 21.92 -8.26 -43.38
C GLU A 397 20.72 -7.74 -44.20
N ALA A 398 19.67 -8.55 -44.36
CA ALA A 398 18.45 -8.16 -45.08
C ALA A 398 17.67 -7.00 -44.41
N ARG A 399 18.06 -6.59 -43.19
CA ARG A 399 17.47 -5.45 -42.48
C ARG A 399 17.72 -4.10 -43.15
N ASP A 400 18.82 -3.95 -43.89
CA ASP A 400 19.20 -2.68 -44.53
C ASP A 400 18.55 -2.48 -45.91
N ALA A 401 17.90 -3.50 -46.46
CA ALA A 401 17.29 -3.42 -47.80
C ALA A 401 15.96 -2.65 -47.83
N ASP A 402 15.28 -2.46 -46.69
CA ASP A 402 13.90 -1.92 -46.64
C ASP A 402 13.75 -0.65 -45.79
N THR A 403 14.84 -0.04 -45.32
CA THR A 403 14.77 1.17 -44.47
C THR A 403 14.86 2.50 -45.25
N SER A 404 15.02 2.48 -46.57
CA SER A 404 15.05 3.73 -47.37
C SER A 404 13.68 4.32 -47.70
N ALA A 405 12.57 3.72 -47.23
CA ALA A 405 11.23 4.15 -47.59
C ALA A 405 10.24 4.09 -46.41
N LYS A 406 10.50 4.82 -45.34
CA LYS A 406 9.48 5.41 -44.44
C LYS A 406 10.14 6.42 -43.49
N GLY A 407 9.59 7.64 -43.45
CA GLY A 407 10.00 8.70 -42.54
C GLY A 407 9.82 8.34 -41.06
N PRO A 408 10.20 9.22 -40.12
CA PRO A 408 10.32 8.89 -38.70
C PRO A 408 8.94 8.74 -38.08
N ASP A 409 8.39 7.54 -38.15
CA ASP A 409 7.14 7.20 -37.51
C ASP A 409 7.42 6.72 -36.08
N THR A 410 6.78 7.44 -35.16
CA THR A 410 6.72 7.26 -33.71
C THR A 410 7.03 5.86 -33.17
N LEU A 411 7.87 5.80 -32.13
CA LEU A 411 8.14 4.61 -31.30
C LEU A 411 6.83 3.98 -30.82
N LYS A 412 6.32 3.00 -31.58
CA LYS A 412 5.24 2.11 -31.15
C LYS A 412 5.83 1.11 -30.15
N GLY A 413 5.24 1.04 -28.96
CA GLY A 413 5.48 0.00 -27.98
C GLY A 413 5.25 -1.41 -28.55
N PRO A 414 5.57 -2.46 -27.79
CA PRO A 414 5.58 -3.84 -28.28
C PRO A 414 4.25 -4.17 -28.98
N PRO A 415 4.29 -4.92 -30.10
CA PRO A 415 3.09 -5.21 -30.88
C PRO A 415 2.05 -5.86 -29.97
N ARG A 416 0.86 -5.27 -29.95
CA ARG A 416 -0.31 -5.86 -29.31
C ARG A 416 -0.46 -7.29 -29.88
N PRO A 417 -0.66 -8.32 -29.04
CA PRO A 417 -0.86 -9.67 -29.54
C PRO A 417 -1.94 -9.67 -30.62
N GLU A 418 -1.72 -10.44 -31.68
CA GLU A 418 -2.58 -10.48 -32.86
C GLU A 418 -4.05 -10.52 -32.46
N ALA A 419 -4.85 -9.58 -32.99
CA ALA A 419 -6.27 -9.51 -32.71
C ALA A 419 -6.90 -10.86 -33.09
N ILE A 420 -7.40 -11.58 -32.08
CA ILE A 420 -8.10 -12.85 -32.31
C ILE A 420 -9.29 -12.54 -33.21
N SER A 421 -9.34 -13.21 -34.36
CA SER A 421 -10.51 -13.13 -35.23
C SER A 421 -11.72 -13.63 -34.43
N HIS A 422 -12.66 -12.73 -34.11
CA HIS A 422 -13.91 -13.05 -33.40
C HIS A 422 -14.89 -13.92 -34.23
N LYS A 423 -14.46 -14.44 -35.38
CA LYS A 423 -15.24 -15.40 -36.17
C LYS A 423 -15.11 -16.79 -35.53
N LEU A 424 -15.93 -17.06 -34.52
CA LEU A 424 -16.20 -18.43 -34.08
C LEU A 424 -16.84 -19.19 -35.25
N ALA A 425 -16.08 -20.09 -35.88
CA ALA A 425 -16.65 -21.07 -36.78
C ALA A 425 -17.60 -21.94 -35.96
N VAL A 426 -18.92 -21.76 -36.16
CA VAL A 426 -19.92 -22.66 -35.58
C VAL A 426 -19.72 -24.00 -36.27
N ALA A 427 -19.13 -24.97 -35.57
CA ALA A 427 -19.03 -26.32 -36.08
C ALA A 427 -20.45 -26.86 -36.31
N SER A 428 -20.83 -27.03 -37.57
CA SER A 428 -22.10 -27.64 -37.96
C SER A 428 -22.05 -29.13 -37.63
N VAL A 429 -22.82 -29.55 -36.64
CA VAL A 429 -22.99 -30.97 -36.29
C VAL A 429 -23.97 -31.59 -37.28
N ASP A 430 -23.60 -32.73 -37.87
CA ASP A 430 -24.49 -33.51 -38.72
C ASP A 430 -25.55 -34.22 -37.84
N GLU A 431 -26.81 -33.83 -38.00
CA GLU A 431 -27.93 -34.30 -37.16
C GLU A 431 -28.28 -35.78 -37.39
N GLU A 432 -27.91 -36.35 -38.54
CA GLU A 432 -28.20 -37.75 -38.88
C GLU A 432 -27.17 -38.72 -38.32
N SER A 433 -25.90 -38.31 -38.21
CA SER A 433 -24.80 -39.16 -37.74
C SER A 433 -24.37 -38.91 -36.28
N ARG A 434 -24.98 -37.94 -35.59
CA ARG A 434 -24.56 -37.57 -34.23
C ARG A 434 -24.89 -38.63 -33.18
N LYS A 435 -24.03 -38.73 -32.17
CA LYS A 435 -24.25 -39.61 -31.01
C LYS A 435 -25.37 -39.04 -30.13
N ARG A 436 -26.29 -39.91 -29.72
CA ARG A 436 -27.40 -39.59 -28.80
C ARG A 436 -27.16 -40.27 -27.46
N LEU A 437 -27.55 -39.61 -26.38
CA LEU A 437 -27.46 -40.13 -25.01
C LEU A 437 -28.85 -40.54 -24.52
N THR A 438 -28.91 -41.52 -23.63
CA THR A 438 -30.10 -41.78 -22.81
C THR A 438 -30.24 -40.70 -21.75
N ARG A 439 -31.42 -40.55 -21.14
CA ARG A 439 -31.66 -39.59 -20.05
C ARG A 439 -30.66 -39.78 -18.90
N ASP A 440 -30.53 -41.01 -18.42
CA ASP A 440 -29.63 -41.36 -17.31
C ASP A 440 -28.16 -41.16 -17.71
N GLY A 441 -27.82 -41.43 -18.98
CA GLY A 441 -26.48 -41.17 -19.52
C GLY A 441 -26.15 -39.67 -19.60
N ALA A 442 -27.12 -38.82 -19.92
CA ALA A 442 -26.95 -37.37 -19.89
C ALA A 442 -26.82 -36.84 -18.45
N GLU A 443 -27.50 -37.44 -17.47
CA GLU A 443 -27.34 -37.11 -16.05
C GLU A 443 -25.91 -37.39 -15.55
N ASP A 444 -25.42 -38.61 -15.77
CA ASP A 444 -24.09 -39.05 -15.32
C ASP A 444 -22.97 -38.28 -16.02
N LEU A 445 -23.16 -37.91 -17.28
CA LEU A 445 -22.25 -37.04 -18.03
C LEU A 445 -22.17 -35.64 -17.40
N LEU A 446 -23.32 -35.03 -17.06
CA LEU A 446 -23.36 -33.72 -16.42
C LEU A 446 -22.70 -33.73 -15.04
N ILE A 447 -22.88 -34.80 -14.25
CA ILE A 447 -22.20 -34.97 -12.96
C ILE A 447 -20.68 -34.98 -13.13
N GLN A 448 -20.17 -35.78 -14.07
CA GLN A 448 -18.73 -35.88 -14.34
C GLN A 448 -18.13 -34.56 -14.84
N LEU A 449 -18.83 -33.83 -15.70
CA LEU A 449 -18.42 -32.49 -16.14
C LEU A 449 -18.42 -31.48 -14.99
N ALA A 450 -19.45 -31.51 -14.14
CA ALA A 450 -19.54 -30.61 -12.99
C ALA A 450 -18.41 -30.86 -11.97
N GLU A 451 -18.01 -32.12 -11.76
CA GLU A 451 -16.84 -32.48 -10.96
C GLU A 451 -15.54 -31.97 -11.58
N ALA A 452 -15.36 -32.16 -12.89
CA ALA A 452 -14.18 -31.68 -13.61
C ALA A 452 -14.04 -30.14 -13.53
N TYR A 453 -15.14 -29.38 -13.69
CA TYR A 453 -15.14 -27.92 -13.55
C TYR A 453 -15.04 -27.41 -12.11
N ARG A 454 -15.20 -28.29 -11.11
CA ARG A 454 -15.01 -27.93 -9.69
C ARG A 454 -13.55 -27.92 -9.27
N ASP A 455 -12.63 -28.37 -10.13
CA ASP A 455 -11.20 -28.37 -9.86
C ASP A 455 -10.67 -26.95 -9.50
N PRO A 456 -9.92 -26.80 -8.39
CA PRO A 456 -9.42 -25.50 -7.95
C PRO A 456 -8.50 -24.80 -8.97
N SER A 457 -7.71 -25.56 -9.72
CA SER A 457 -6.76 -24.99 -10.69
C SER A 457 -7.50 -24.43 -11.90
N PHE A 458 -8.50 -25.16 -12.42
CA PHE A 458 -9.37 -24.69 -13.48
C PHE A 458 -10.15 -23.43 -13.05
N ARG A 459 -10.73 -23.43 -11.85
CA ARG A 459 -11.45 -22.25 -11.32
C ARG A 459 -10.58 -21.01 -11.18
N GLN A 460 -9.32 -21.17 -10.78
CA GLN A 460 -8.37 -20.07 -10.71
C GLN A 460 -8.05 -19.51 -12.10
N GLN A 461 -7.90 -20.38 -13.10
CA GLN A 461 -7.69 -19.98 -14.49
C GLN A 461 -8.91 -19.23 -15.06
N VAL A 462 -10.13 -19.71 -14.82
CA VAL A 462 -11.36 -19.02 -15.27
C VAL A 462 -11.52 -17.66 -14.59
N ARG A 463 -11.24 -17.55 -13.28
CA ARG A 463 -11.27 -16.25 -12.57
C ARG A 463 -10.23 -15.28 -13.09
N LYS A 464 -9.03 -15.75 -13.42
CA LYS A 464 -7.99 -14.93 -14.01
C LYS A 464 -8.43 -14.44 -15.40
N LEU A 465 -8.92 -15.35 -16.24
CA LEU A 465 -9.43 -15.01 -17.57
C LEU A 465 -10.58 -14.00 -17.52
N ALA A 466 -11.48 -14.13 -16.54
CA ALA A 466 -12.59 -13.20 -16.31
C ALA A 466 -12.14 -11.78 -15.91
N ARG A 467 -10.96 -11.64 -15.28
CA ARG A 467 -10.37 -10.35 -14.93
C ARG A 467 -9.62 -9.73 -16.10
N ASP A 468 -8.93 -10.58 -16.88
CA ASP A 468 -8.00 -10.15 -17.91
C ASP A 468 -8.71 -9.78 -19.24
N VAL A 469 -9.90 -10.34 -19.50
CA VAL A 469 -10.65 -10.13 -20.74
C VAL A 469 -11.85 -9.20 -20.52
N ALA A 470 -11.95 -8.15 -21.34
CA ALA A 470 -13.04 -7.17 -21.28
C ALA A 470 -14.23 -7.52 -22.18
N ASP A 471 -14.00 -8.25 -23.28
CA ASP A 471 -15.03 -8.65 -24.25
C ASP A 471 -15.54 -10.08 -23.99
N GLN A 472 -16.87 -10.24 -24.01
CA GLN A 472 -17.55 -11.52 -23.80
C GLN A 472 -17.20 -12.55 -24.88
N ALA A 473 -17.10 -12.13 -26.15
CA ALA A 473 -16.80 -13.07 -27.25
C ALA A 473 -15.37 -13.60 -27.14
N GLU A 474 -14.43 -12.74 -26.78
CA GLU A 474 -13.04 -13.09 -26.52
C GLU A 474 -12.92 -14.02 -25.30
N PHE A 475 -13.66 -13.75 -24.22
CA PHE A 475 -13.68 -14.60 -23.03
C PHE A 475 -14.12 -16.03 -23.36
N ILE A 476 -15.16 -16.20 -24.18
CA ILE A 476 -15.67 -17.51 -24.60
C ILE A 476 -14.64 -18.26 -25.46
N CYS A 477 -13.97 -17.56 -26.38
CA CYS A 477 -12.93 -18.18 -27.22
C CYS A 477 -11.80 -18.76 -26.38
N TYR A 478 -11.30 -18.00 -25.41
CA TYR A 478 -10.25 -18.49 -24.52
C TYR A 478 -10.77 -19.55 -23.54
N LEU A 479 -11.99 -19.39 -23.01
CA LEU A 479 -12.58 -20.37 -22.11
C LEU A 479 -12.71 -21.73 -22.79
N ASN A 480 -13.12 -21.78 -24.06
CA ASN A 480 -13.18 -23.05 -24.82
C ASN A 480 -11.80 -23.72 -24.93
N LYS A 481 -10.72 -22.94 -25.05
CA LYS A 481 -9.35 -23.48 -25.06
C LYS A 481 -8.91 -24.00 -23.69
N VAL A 482 -9.29 -23.31 -22.62
CA VAL A 482 -8.95 -23.68 -21.23
C VAL A 482 -9.79 -24.85 -20.73
N ALA A 483 -11.04 -24.97 -21.18
CA ALA A 483 -11.96 -26.03 -20.80
C ALA A 483 -11.68 -27.35 -21.54
N LEU A 484 -11.15 -27.32 -22.77
CA LEU A 484 -10.95 -28.53 -23.57
C LEU A 484 -10.06 -29.59 -22.89
N PRO A 485 -8.92 -29.26 -22.25
CA PRO A 485 -8.11 -30.25 -21.53
C PRO A 485 -8.83 -30.88 -20.33
N VAL A 486 -9.75 -30.14 -19.71
CA VAL A 486 -10.56 -30.62 -18.58
C VAL A 486 -11.74 -31.47 -19.06
N GLN A 487 -12.30 -31.13 -20.23
CA GLN A 487 -13.38 -31.85 -20.89
C GLN A 487 -12.91 -33.15 -21.55
N GLY A 488 -11.69 -33.18 -22.11
CA GLY A 488 -11.14 -34.28 -22.91
C GLY A 488 -11.31 -35.67 -22.27
N PRO A 489 -10.86 -35.89 -21.03
CA PRO A 489 -11.01 -37.18 -20.35
C PRO A 489 -12.47 -37.63 -20.17
N VAL A 490 -13.38 -36.67 -19.99
CA VAL A 490 -14.82 -36.95 -19.87
C VAL A 490 -15.42 -37.26 -21.25
N LEU A 491 -15.05 -36.51 -22.28
CA LEU A 491 -15.50 -36.73 -23.66
C LEU A 491 -15.11 -38.11 -24.17
N GLU A 492 -13.84 -38.50 -24.02
CA GLU A 492 -13.34 -39.80 -24.48
C GLU A 492 -14.04 -40.97 -23.80
N LYS A 493 -14.32 -40.85 -22.49
CA LYS A 493 -15.03 -41.86 -21.70
C LYS A 493 -16.46 -42.10 -22.20
N TRP A 494 -17.11 -41.06 -22.70
CA TRP A 494 -18.46 -41.13 -23.28
C TRP A 494 -18.45 -41.31 -24.81
N GLY A 495 -17.26 -41.55 -25.38
CA GLY A 495 -17.08 -41.81 -26.80
C GLY A 495 -17.17 -40.58 -27.69
N PHE A 496 -17.13 -39.36 -27.14
CA PHE A 496 -16.98 -38.14 -27.94
C PHE A 496 -15.49 -37.88 -28.24
N GLU A 497 -15.19 -37.23 -29.36
CA GLU A 497 -13.83 -36.81 -29.64
C GLU A 497 -13.39 -35.68 -28.69
N ALA A 498 -12.13 -35.69 -28.23
CA ALA A 498 -11.53 -34.63 -27.41
C ALA A 498 -11.20 -33.36 -28.25
N THR A 499 -12.16 -32.92 -29.06
CA THR A 499 -12.06 -31.77 -29.96
C THR A 499 -13.23 -30.81 -29.74
N LEU A 500 -13.13 -29.57 -30.25
CA LEU A 500 -14.24 -28.62 -30.18
C LEU A 500 -15.51 -29.12 -30.90
N LEU A 501 -15.34 -29.98 -31.91
CA LEU A 501 -16.44 -30.66 -32.61
C LEU A 501 -17.13 -31.66 -31.66
N GLY A 502 -16.37 -32.50 -30.96
CA GLY A 502 -16.92 -33.43 -29.97
C GLY A 502 -17.63 -32.72 -28.80
N VAL A 503 -17.14 -31.55 -28.38
CA VAL A 503 -17.86 -30.69 -27.41
C VAL A 503 -19.19 -30.18 -27.96
N ALA A 504 -19.26 -29.86 -29.26
CA ALA A 504 -20.50 -29.43 -29.90
C ALA A 504 -21.50 -30.59 -30.04
N GLU A 505 -21.04 -31.79 -30.39
CA GLU A 505 -21.86 -33.01 -30.41
C GLU A 505 -22.39 -33.38 -29.02
N MET A 506 -21.51 -33.36 -28.01
CA MET A 506 -21.87 -33.57 -26.60
C MET A 506 -22.95 -32.57 -26.16
N ARG A 507 -22.79 -31.29 -26.51
CA ARG A 507 -23.78 -30.25 -26.21
C ARG A 507 -25.14 -30.55 -26.84
N ARG A 508 -25.16 -31.00 -28.11
CA ARG A 508 -26.40 -31.40 -28.80
C ARG A 508 -27.06 -32.62 -28.15
N ALA A 509 -26.27 -33.60 -27.71
CA ALA A 509 -26.78 -34.78 -27.01
C ALA A 509 -27.40 -34.44 -25.64
N ILE A 510 -26.85 -33.45 -24.91
CA ILE A 510 -27.46 -32.92 -23.68
C ILE A 510 -28.75 -32.15 -24.00
N GLN A 511 -28.72 -31.33 -25.05
CA GLN A 511 -29.86 -30.53 -25.50
C GLN A 511 -31.09 -31.35 -25.87
N ASP A 512 -30.93 -32.59 -26.34
CA ASP A 512 -32.06 -33.50 -26.61
C ASP A 512 -32.97 -33.72 -25.38
N HIS A 513 -32.41 -33.62 -24.17
CA HIS A 513 -33.14 -33.84 -22.91
C HIS A 513 -33.45 -32.55 -22.14
N THR A 514 -32.77 -31.45 -22.47
CA THR A 514 -32.88 -30.16 -21.76
C THR A 514 -33.60 -29.08 -22.55
N LEU A 515 -33.83 -29.27 -23.87
CA LEU A 515 -34.55 -28.36 -24.76
C LEU A 515 -35.82 -29.00 -25.34
N GLY A 516 -36.87 -28.18 -25.52
CA GLY A 516 -38.12 -28.58 -26.18
C GLY A 516 -39.29 -28.84 -25.22
N GLN A 517 -40.43 -29.27 -25.77
CA GLN A 517 -41.67 -29.50 -25.02
C GLN A 517 -41.60 -30.70 -24.05
N PHE A 518 -40.66 -31.63 -24.29
CA PHE A 518 -40.44 -32.83 -23.47
C PHE A 518 -39.18 -32.75 -22.60
N ALA A 519 -38.67 -31.55 -22.35
CA ALA A 519 -37.46 -31.36 -21.54
C ALA A 519 -37.67 -31.79 -20.08
N ASP A 520 -36.69 -32.49 -19.51
CA ASP A 520 -36.73 -32.90 -18.12
C ASP A 520 -36.34 -31.74 -17.19
N PRO A 521 -37.21 -31.30 -16.27
CA PRO A 521 -36.93 -30.17 -15.38
C PRO A 521 -35.74 -30.38 -14.43
N GLY A 522 -35.48 -31.63 -14.02
CA GLY A 522 -34.36 -32.01 -13.16
C GLY A 522 -33.04 -31.95 -13.92
N LEU A 523 -33.01 -32.55 -15.12
CA LEU A 523 -31.84 -32.52 -15.99
C LEU A 523 -31.50 -31.10 -16.45
N LYS A 524 -32.53 -30.28 -16.72
CA LYS A 524 -32.36 -28.86 -17.03
C LYS A 524 -31.66 -28.11 -15.89
N ARG A 525 -32.06 -28.35 -14.63
CA ARG A 525 -31.40 -27.75 -13.46
C ARG A 525 -29.94 -28.21 -13.34
N GLN A 526 -29.67 -29.50 -13.51
CA GLN A 526 -28.33 -30.07 -13.44
C GLN A 526 -27.40 -29.49 -14.53
N ALA A 527 -27.91 -29.32 -15.74
CA ALA A 527 -27.19 -28.68 -16.83
C ALA A 527 -26.84 -27.21 -16.51
N GLU A 528 -27.74 -26.47 -15.85
CA GLU A 528 -27.48 -25.11 -15.40
C GLU A 528 -26.41 -25.03 -14.31
N GLU A 529 -26.44 -25.93 -13.32
CA GLU A 529 -25.40 -26.00 -12.29
C GLU A 529 -24.02 -26.32 -12.90
N THR A 530 -24.00 -27.18 -13.92
CA THR A 530 -22.78 -27.54 -14.64
C THR A 530 -22.23 -26.35 -15.44
N MET A 531 -23.10 -25.60 -16.13
CA MET A 531 -22.69 -24.37 -16.83
C MET A 531 -22.22 -23.28 -15.85
N GLN A 532 -22.84 -23.16 -14.68
CA GLN A 532 -22.38 -22.22 -13.66
C GLN A 532 -20.96 -22.59 -13.15
N ALA A 533 -20.65 -23.88 -13.06
CA ALA A 533 -19.29 -24.34 -12.75
C ALA A 533 -18.29 -24.02 -13.87
N LEU A 534 -18.71 -24.11 -15.14
CA LEU A 534 -17.89 -23.80 -16.32
C LEU A 534 -17.56 -22.30 -16.45
N TYR A 535 -18.58 -21.43 -16.38
CA TYR A 535 -18.42 -19.99 -16.60
C TYR A 535 -18.07 -19.22 -15.31
N GLY A 536 -18.26 -19.83 -14.14
CA GLY A 536 -17.94 -19.24 -12.84
C GLY A 536 -18.70 -17.96 -12.57
N GLU A 537 -17.98 -16.92 -12.17
CA GLU A 537 -18.54 -15.59 -11.80
C GLU A 537 -19.13 -14.85 -13.01
N LEU A 538 -18.74 -15.22 -14.24
CA LEU A 538 -19.28 -14.64 -15.47
C LEU A 538 -20.51 -15.40 -16.01
N TYR A 539 -21.02 -16.40 -15.30
CA TYR A 539 -22.21 -17.15 -15.72
C TYR A 539 -23.41 -16.23 -16.02
N ASP A 540 -23.71 -15.28 -15.13
CA ASP A 540 -24.83 -14.36 -15.30
C ASP A 540 -24.60 -13.38 -16.46
N THR A 541 -23.35 -12.95 -16.66
CA THR A 541 -22.94 -12.05 -17.76
C THR A 541 -23.01 -12.75 -19.12
N VAL A 542 -22.62 -14.03 -19.20
CA VAL A 542 -22.68 -14.82 -20.42
C VAL A 542 -24.13 -15.20 -20.78
N ARG A 543 -25.01 -15.27 -19.77
CA ARG A 543 -26.43 -15.60 -19.90
C ARG A 543 -27.30 -14.37 -20.24
N GLY A 544 -26.96 -13.19 -19.75
CA GLY A 544 -27.64 -11.91 -20.04
C GLY A 544 -27.28 -11.34 -21.41
N GLN A 545 -28.15 -10.50 -21.99
CA GLN A 545 -27.83 -9.78 -23.23
C GLN A 545 -26.57 -8.91 -23.09
N GLY A 546 -25.81 -8.83 -24.19
CA GLY A 546 -24.54 -8.12 -24.30
C GLY A 546 -24.52 -6.77 -23.60
N LEU A 547 -23.54 -6.62 -22.71
CA LEU A 547 -23.17 -5.36 -22.09
C LEU A 547 -21.92 -4.85 -22.80
N ARG A 548 -22.02 -3.70 -23.45
CA ARG A 548 -20.87 -3.04 -24.07
C ARG A 548 -19.93 -2.56 -22.95
N PRO A 549 -18.61 -2.50 -23.17
CA PRO A 549 -17.64 -1.96 -22.22
C PRO A 549 -17.98 -0.54 -21.70
N GLU A 550 -18.78 0.21 -22.44
CA GLU A 550 -19.26 1.56 -22.15
C GLU A 550 -20.16 1.62 -20.90
N ASP A 551 -20.95 0.58 -20.62
CA ASP A 551 -21.85 0.52 -19.44
C ASP A 551 -21.10 0.25 -18.12
N ARG A 552 -19.77 0.04 -18.18
CA ARG A 552 -18.89 -0.08 -17.01
C ARG A 552 -18.47 1.28 -16.45
N ALA A 553 -18.55 2.35 -17.26
CA ALA A 553 -18.16 3.71 -16.87
C ALA A 553 -19.32 4.52 -16.25
N GLU A 554 -20.58 4.17 -16.51
CA GLU A 554 -21.75 4.99 -16.11
C GLU A 554 -22.39 4.59 -14.77
N ARG A 555 -21.82 3.64 -14.01
CA ARG A 555 -22.24 3.37 -12.61
C ARG A 555 -21.41 4.10 -11.55
N ALA A 556 -20.49 4.96 -11.98
CA ALA A 556 -19.72 5.83 -11.09
C ALA A 556 -20.27 7.27 -11.03
N GLU A 557 -21.22 7.65 -11.89
CA GLU A 557 -21.82 8.98 -11.87
C GLU A 557 -23.34 8.93 -12.01
N VAL A 558 -24.01 9.87 -11.33
CA VAL A 558 -25.45 10.15 -11.36
C VAL A 558 -26.31 9.33 -10.38
N SER A 559 -26.12 9.62 -9.10
CA SER A 559 -27.25 9.82 -8.19
C SER A 559 -27.51 11.34 -8.04
N SER A 560 -28.60 11.79 -8.67
CA SER A 560 -29.28 13.08 -8.48
C SER A 560 -28.53 14.32 -9.04
N ARG A 561 -29.11 15.22 -9.84
CA ARG A 561 -30.50 15.70 -9.92
C ARG A 561 -30.86 16.19 -11.34
N ARG A 562 -32.12 15.93 -11.69
CA ARG A 562 -32.93 16.53 -12.76
C ARG A 562 -32.96 18.06 -12.69
N MET A 563 -33.07 18.70 -13.86
CA MET A 563 -34.13 19.68 -14.18
C MET A 563 -34.25 19.78 -15.71
N GLY A 564 -35.47 19.71 -16.22
CA GLY A 564 -35.76 19.58 -17.66
C GLY A 564 -36.05 20.89 -18.38
N SER A 565 -36.18 20.79 -19.71
CA SER A 565 -36.94 21.73 -20.54
C SER A 565 -37.22 21.16 -21.94
N ARG A 566 -38.42 20.59 -22.11
CA ARG A 566 -39.46 20.93 -23.11
C ARG A 566 -39.06 21.22 -24.59
N ALA A 567 -39.54 20.35 -25.50
CA ALA A 567 -40.14 20.65 -26.83
C ALA A 567 -40.82 19.35 -27.36
N THR A 568 -42.15 19.19 -27.41
CA THR A 568 -43.07 19.45 -28.57
C THR A 568 -42.52 18.97 -29.93
N GLY A 569 -43.13 18.12 -30.75
CA GLY A 569 -44.42 17.41 -30.78
C GLY A 569 -44.59 16.70 -32.14
N MET A 570 -45.70 15.95 -32.28
CA MET A 570 -46.36 15.44 -33.52
C MET A 570 -45.95 14.08 -34.11
N ASP A 571 -46.90 13.14 -33.99
CA ASP A 571 -47.61 12.36 -35.05
C ASP A 571 -46.78 11.47 -36.00
N ALA A 572 -47.14 10.25 -36.41
CA ALA A 572 -48.29 9.37 -36.17
C ALA A 572 -47.98 7.95 -36.74
N GLN A 573 -48.83 6.99 -36.34
CA GLN A 573 -49.25 5.77 -37.05
C GLN A 573 -48.38 4.50 -37.05
N SER A 574 -48.98 3.52 -36.36
CA SER A 574 -48.89 2.08 -36.53
C SER A 574 -49.13 1.64 -37.98
N ASP A 575 -48.42 0.60 -38.41
CA ASP A 575 -49.08 -0.62 -38.89
C ASP A 575 -48.15 -1.83 -38.75
N SER A 576 -48.76 -2.89 -38.24
CA SER A 576 -48.18 -4.20 -37.94
C SER A 576 -48.34 -5.12 -39.15
N GLU A 577 -47.24 -5.63 -39.68
CA GLU A 577 -47.22 -6.86 -40.46
C GLU A 577 -46.03 -7.72 -40.02
N GLY A 578 -46.30 -9.01 -39.87
CA GLY A 578 -45.36 -10.00 -39.36
C GLY A 578 -44.34 -10.48 -40.38
N GLU A 579 -43.58 -11.48 -39.92
CA GLU A 579 -42.52 -12.27 -40.58
C GLU A 579 -41.09 -11.79 -40.29
N PRO A 580 -40.08 -12.69 -40.20
CA PRO A 580 -40.08 -14.10 -39.81
C PRO A 580 -39.12 -14.37 -38.63
N GLU A 581 -39.15 -15.58 -38.07
CA GLU A 581 -38.20 -16.07 -37.07
C GLU A 581 -36.74 -15.87 -37.51
N VAL A 582 -36.11 -14.81 -36.98
CA VAL A 582 -34.66 -14.68 -37.03
C VAL A 582 -34.10 -15.67 -36.02
N VAL A 583 -33.66 -16.83 -36.51
CA VAL A 583 -32.72 -17.71 -35.81
C VAL A 583 -31.46 -16.89 -35.55
N SER A 584 -31.44 -16.18 -34.42
CA SER A 584 -30.31 -15.37 -34.01
C SER A 584 -29.18 -16.32 -33.66
N ASN A 585 -28.20 -16.46 -34.55
CA ASN A 585 -26.91 -17.09 -34.27
C ASN A 585 -26.20 -16.30 -33.17
N SER A 586 -26.55 -16.57 -31.91
CA SER A 586 -25.87 -16.00 -30.75
C SER A 586 -24.57 -16.74 -30.50
N LEU A 587 -23.49 -16.01 -30.28
CA LEU A 587 -22.15 -16.54 -29.97
C LEU A 587 -22.12 -17.49 -28.74
N CYS A 588 -23.18 -17.53 -27.93
CA CYS A 588 -23.39 -18.48 -26.84
C CYS A 588 -24.63 -19.37 -27.10
N ALA A 589 -24.46 -20.59 -27.60
CA ALA A 589 -25.54 -21.58 -27.58
C ALA A 589 -25.65 -22.20 -26.17
N HIS A 590 -26.57 -21.69 -25.34
CA HIS A 590 -26.83 -22.15 -23.97
C HIS A 590 -27.36 -23.61 -23.95
N TRP A 591 -26.96 -24.44 -22.99
CA TRP A 591 -27.31 -25.88 -22.97
C TRP A 591 -28.81 -26.13 -22.66
N THR A 592 -29.52 -25.14 -22.14
CA THR A 592 -30.94 -25.23 -21.75
C THR A 592 -31.85 -24.21 -22.43
N GLY A 593 -31.33 -23.46 -23.42
CA GLY A 593 -32.09 -22.44 -24.16
C GLY A 593 -32.19 -21.09 -23.45
N ARG A 594 -32.98 -20.15 -24.02
CA ARG A 594 -33.26 -18.84 -23.40
C ARG A 594 -34.32 -19.02 -22.29
N PRO A 595 -34.13 -18.44 -21.08
CA PRO A 595 -35.15 -18.47 -20.04
C PRO A 595 -36.36 -17.60 -20.41
N THR A 596 -37.56 -18.04 -20.07
CA THR A 596 -38.75 -17.18 -20.04
C THR A 596 -38.73 -16.28 -18.79
N ALA A 597 -39.31 -15.08 -18.85
CA ALA A 597 -39.29 -14.11 -17.74
C ALA A 597 -39.79 -14.66 -16.37
N THR A 598 -40.62 -15.70 -16.42
CA THR A 598 -41.12 -16.45 -15.25
C THR A 598 -40.06 -17.32 -14.57
N ASP A 599 -39.08 -17.84 -15.32
CA ASP A 599 -38.00 -18.67 -14.79
C ASP A 599 -37.00 -17.80 -14.01
N GLU A 600 -36.63 -16.61 -14.51
CA GLU A 600 -35.69 -15.71 -13.83
C GLU A 600 -36.16 -15.26 -12.43
N HIS A 601 -37.46 -15.04 -12.26
CA HIS A 601 -38.05 -14.64 -10.97
C HIS A 601 -37.95 -15.72 -9.89
N ARG A 602 -38.03 -17.01 -10.28
CA ARG A 602 -37.96 -18.13 -9.34
C ARG A 602 -36.52 -18.39 -8.86
N TRP A 603 -35.52 -18.03 -9.66
CA TRP A 603 -34.09 -18.21 -9.34
C TRP A 603 -33.49 -17.07 -8.51
N ARG A 604 -34.00 -15.84 -8.67
CA ARG A 604 -33.59 -14.68 -7.83
C ARG A 604 -34.00 -14.84 -6.36
N GLN A 605 -34.97 -15.70 -6.07
CA GLN A 605 -35.30 -16.09 -4.70
C GLN A 605 -34.38 -17.23 -4.24
N LYS A 606 -33.14 -16.91 -3.83
CA LYS A 606 -32.34 -17.85 -3.04
C LYS A 606 -32.92 -17.93 -1.62
N PRO A 607 -33.27 -19.11 -1.08
CA PRO A 607 -33.37 -19.28 0.36
C PRO A 607 -31.97 -19.22 0.98
N ASP A 608 -31.87 -18.56 2.13
CA ASP A 608 -30.65 -18.35 2.93
C ASP A 608 -29.68 -19.55 2.92
N ARG A 609 -28.46 -19.32 2.42
CA ARG A 609 -27.32 -20.21 2.66
C ARG A 609 -26.83 -19.99 4.10
N ARG A 610 -27.32 -20.81 5.05
CA ARG A 610 -26.59 -21.08 6.29
C ARG A 610 -25.45 -22.08 5.99
N PRO A 611 -24.24 -21.88 6.51
CA PRO A 611 -23.14 -22.83 6.29
C PRO A 611 -23.43 -24.15 7.01
N PHE A 612 -23.33 -25.27 6.28
CA PHE A 612 -23.38 -26.61 6.85
C PHE A 612 -22.18 -26.82 7.78
N ARG A 613 -22.46 -26.97 9.08
CA ARG A 613 -21.54 -27.50 10.08
C ARG A 613 -21.28 -28.99 9.80
N ILE A 614 -20.01 -29.36 9.72
CA ILE A 614 -19.56 -30.75 9.70
C ILE A 614 -19.96 -31.39 11.05
N ARG A 615 -20.83 -32.40 10.99
CA ARG A 615 -21.10 -33.34 12.09
C ARG A 615 -19.90 -34.28 12.21
N GLN A 616 -19.07 -34.10 13.24
CA GLN A 616 -18.30 -35.23 13.77
C GLN A 616 -19.20 -36.03 14.71
N GLY A 617 -19.24 -37.34 14.50
CA GLY A 617 -20.06 -38.27 15.25
C GLY A 617 -19.65 -38.35 16.72
N SER A 618 -20.64 -38.25 17.59
CA SER A 618 -20.53 -38.62 19.01
C SER A 618 -20.65 -40.14 19.12
N LEU A 619 -19.63 -40.77 19.71
CA LEU A 619 -19.71 -42.12 20.24
C LEU A 619 -19.80 -41.99 21.76
N GLU A 620 -20.89 -42.52 22.30
CA GLU A 620 -21.24 -42.55 23.71
C GLU A 620 -20.27 -43.34 24.59
N ARG A 621 -20.24 -42.99 25.89
CA ARG A 621 -20.18 -43.80 27.13
C ARG A 621 -19.36 -43.00 28.16
N LYS A 622 -19.72 -42.84 29.44
CA LYS A 622 -20.76 -43.38 30.34
C LYS A 622 -20.74 -42.52 31.61
N ARG A 623 -21.90 -42.39 32.28
CA ARG A 623 -22.19 -42.43 33.75
C ARG A 623 -21.23 -41.67 34.70
N GLY A 624 -21.65 -40.88 35.68
CA GLY A 624 -22.95 -40.71 36.33
C GLY A 624 -22.69 -40.24 37.77
N ALA A 625 -23.51 -39.28 38.24
CA ALA A 625 -23.98 -39.00 39.60
C ALA A 625 -22.98 -39.09 40.81
N ASN A 626 -22.92 -38.08 41.68
CA ASN A 626 -23.89 -37.81 42.76
C ASN A 626 -23.28 -37.10 44.03
N VAL A 627 -24.11 -36.27 44.71
CA VAL A 627 -24.12 -35.87 46.16
C VAL A 627 -23.09 -34.80 46.60
N ALA A 628 -23.30 -33.77 47.45
CA ALA A 628 -24.36 -33.19 48.31
C ALA A 628 -24.04 -31.65 48.45
N ASN A 629 -24.96 -30.69 48.57
CA ASN A 629 -25.98 -30.34 49.57
C ASN A 629 -25.46 -29.72 50.91
N VAL A 630 -26.28 -28.78 51.46
CA VAL A 630 -26.18 -27.92 52.68
C VAL A 630 -25.80 -26.46 52.35
N GLY A 631 -26.58 -25.40 52.57
CA GLY A 631 -27.89 -25.20 53.20
C GLY A 631 -27.80 -24.46 54.54
N THR A 632 -28.01 -23.13 54.57
CA THR A 632 -28.55 -22.39 55.75
C THR A 632 -29.01 -20.97 55.42
N ALA A 633 -30.30 -20.70 55.72
CA ALA A 633 -30.91 -19.38 55.98
C ALA A 633 -30.44 -18.86 57.37
N GLY A 634 -30.60 -17.63 57.84
CA GLY A 634 -31.37 -16.43 57.50
C GLY A 634 -31.19 -15.42 58.66
N ILE A 635 -32.11 -14.46 58.80
CA ILE A 635 -32.35 -13.51 59.93
C ILE A 635 -32.01 -12.05 59.61
N SER A 636 -32.87 -11.18 60.13
CA SER A 636 -33.31 -9.89 59.65
C SER A 636 -33.33 -8.86 60.80
N VAL A 637 -32.95 -7.61 60.52
CA VAL A 637 -33.47 -6.32 61.08
C VAL A 637 -33.04 -5.96 62.54
N PRO A 638 -33.10 -4.70 63.05
CA PRO A 638 -32.59 -3.37 62.64
C PRO A 638 -31.89 -2.58 63.79
N GLY A 639 -31.51 -1.31 63.55
CA GLY A 639 -31.89 -0.23 64.49
C GLY A 639 -30.83 0.79 64.94
N SER A 640 -31.26 2.07 64.91
CA SER A 640 -30.79 3.26 65.65
C SER A 640 -29.38 3.81 65.35
N GLY A 641 -29.15 5.11 65.15
CA GLY A 641 -29.98 6.29 65.45
C GLY A 641 -29.15 7.29 66.27
N ASP A 642 -29.26 8.57 65.89
CA ASP A 642 -28.84 9.80 66.60
C ASP A 642 -27.33 10.15 66.63
N GLY A 643 -26.91 11.40 66.41
CA GLY A 643 -27.66 12.64 66.13
C GLY A 643 -26.82 13.89 66.47
N CYS A 644 -27.18 15.01 65.83
CA CYS A 644 -27.05 16.41 66.31
C CYS A 644 -25.64 17.05 66.39
N LEU A 645 -25.40 18.35 66.10
CA LEU A 645 -26.25 19.54 65.96
C LEU A 645 -25.63 20.60 65.01
N ASP A 646 -26.55 21.32 64.35
CA ASP A 646 -26.64 22.73 63.92
C ASP A 646 -25.62 23.76 64.49
N VAL A 647 -25.36 24.92 63.86
CA VAL A 647 -26.22 26.15 63.97
C VAL A 647 -25.67 27.33 63.11
N LEU A 648 -26.57 27.95 62.32
CA LEU A 648 -26.73 29.38 61.89
C LEU A 648 -25.58 30.12 61.11
N ASN A 649 -25.79 31.04 60.16
CA ASN A 649 -26.87 32.03 59.96
C ASN A 649 -26.83 32.69 58.54
N LYS A 650 -28.01 32.87 57.95
CA LYS A 650 -28.60 34.04 57.25
C LYS A 650 -27.83 34.98 56.28
N THR A 651 -28.38 35.02 55.05
CA THR A 651 -28.78 36.19 54.20
C THR A 651 -27.76 37.24 53.74
N THR A 652 -27.52 37.27 52.42
CA THR A 652 -27.59 38.49 51.60
C THR A 652 -28.16 38.15 50.22
N VAL A 653 -29.19 38.89 49.83
CA VAL A 653 -29.70 38.98 48.46
C VAL A 653 -28.83 40.00 47.74
N GLU A 654 -28.05 39.56 46.77
CA GLU A 654 -27.50 40.44 45.72
C GLU A 654 -27.74 39.76 44.37
N ASP A 655 -28.39 40.50 43.48
CA ASP A 655 -28.77 40.09 42.14
C ASP A 655 -27.55 39.64 41.31
N SER A 656 -27.31 38.33 41.28
CA SER A 656 -26.36 37.74 40.34
C SER A 656 -26.98 37.75 38.94
N VAL A 657 -26.65 38.80 38.18
CA VAL A 657 -26.84 38.84 36.72
C VAL A 657 -26.17 37.59 36.15
N LYS A 658 -27.00 36.59 35.77
CA LYS A 658 -26.52 35.35 35.16
C LYS A 658 -25.69 35.71 33.94
N LYS A 659 -24.38 35.48 34.00
CA LYS A 659 -23.50 35.56 32.84
C LYS A 659 -24.09 34.66 31.74
N PRO A 660 -24.25 35.14 30.49
CA PRO A 660 -24.81 34.33 29.42
C PRO A 660 -23.98 33.06 29.24
N SER A 661 -24.63 31.92 28.99
CA SER A 661 -23.89 30.72 28.63
C SER A 661 -23.07 30.97 27.36
N ALA A 662 -21.91 30.32 27.23
CA ALA A 662 -21.03 30.48 26.07
C ALA A 662 -21.77 30.23 24.74
N ALA A 663 -22.79 29.37 24.74
CA ALA A 663 -23.66 29.13 23.59
C ALA A 663 -24.58 30.32 23.26
N ALA A 664 -25.13 30.99 24.27
CA ALA A 664 -25.94 32.19 24.09
C ALA A 664 -25.10 33.37 23.57
N LEU A 665 -23.88 33.54 24.10
CA LEU A 665 -22.95 34.59 23.67
C LEU A 665 -22.53 34.41 22.20
N ARG A 666 -22.22 33.18 21.79
CA ARG A 666 -21.87 32.85 20.39
C ARG A 666 -23.02 33.10 19.42
N LYS A 667 -24.25 32.76 19.82
CA LYS A 667 -25.45 32.97 18.99
C LYS A 667 -25.71 34.46 18.79
N GLN A 668 -25.42 35.27 19.81
CA GLN A 668 -25.55 36.74 19.75
C GLN A 668 -24.44 37.38 18.90
N ILE A 669 -23.18 36.93 19.02
CA ILE A 669 -22.05 37.36 18.19
C ILE A 669 -22.32 37.07 16.71
N TRP A 670 -22.84 35.87 16.39
CA TRP A 670 -23.21 35.50 15.02
C TRP A 670 -24.39 36.31 14.48
N ALA A 671 -25.37 36.63 15.32
CA ALA A 671 -26.48 37.50 14.92
C ALA A 671 -26.03 38.93 14.61
N ASP A 672 -25.08 39.46 15.39
CA ASP A 672 -24.51 40.80 15.19
C ASP A 672 -23.57 40.86 13.95
N LEU A 673 -22.81 39.80 13.68
CA LEU A 673 -22.01 39.66 12.45
C LEU A 673 -22.89 39.57 11.20
N ASN A 674 -24.01 38.84 11.26
CA ASN A 674 -24.94 38.76 10.14
C ASN A 674 -25.67 40.09 9.89
N LYS A 675 -25.97 40.87 10.93
CA LYS A 675 -26.55 42.22 10.78
C LYS A 675 -25.58 43.25 10.21
N THR A 676 -24.26 42.99 10.23
CA THR A 676 -23.23 43.94 9.77
C THR A 676 -22.72 43.64 8.36
N GLN A 677 -23.26 42.63 7.67
CA GLN A 677 -22.95 42.33 6.26
C GLN A 677 -23.41 43.43 5.27
N GLU A 678 -24.16 44.45 5.72
CA GLU A 678 -24.57 45.60 4.90
C GLU A 678 -23.60 46.81 5.02
N GLY A 679 -22.30 46.57 5.16
CA GLY A 679 -21.27 47.60 4.91
C GLY A 679 -20.93 48.55 6.05
N ASN A 680 -21.36 48.29 7.29
CA ASN A 680 -21.00 49.14 8.44
C ASN A 680 -19.73 48.64 9.15
N ALA A 681 -18.57 49.10 8.69
CA ALA A 681 -17.24 48.72 9.20
C ALA A 681 -17.06 48.96 10.71
N LYS A 682 -17.77 49.94 11.29
CA LYS A 682 -17.71 50.25 12.73
C LYS A 682 -18.43 49.19 13.57
N GLY A 683 -19.52 48.62 13.04
CA GLY A 683 -20.25 47.52 13.67
C GLY A 683 -19.47 46.20 13.62
N LEU A 684 -18.79 45.93 12.51
CA LEU A 684 -17.95 44.74 12.36
C LEU A 684 -16.79 44.73 13.37
N ARG A 685 -16.14 45.88 13.57
CA ARG A 685 -15.04 46.04 14.53
C ARG A 685 -15.49 45.80 15.97
N LEU A 686 -16.66 46.32 16.36
CA LEU A 686 -17.25 46.11 17.69
C LEU A 686 -17.65 44.65 17.94
N ALA A 687 -18.14 43.95 16.91
CA ALA A 687 -18.45 42.53 16.99
C ALA A 687 -17.18 41.67 17.13
N LEU A 688 -16.10 42.03 16.42
CA LEU A 688 -14.79 41.39 16.52
C LEU A 688 -14.14 41.61 17.89
N GLU A 689 -14.16 42.84 18.42
CA GLU A 689 -13.62 43.16 19.74
C GLU A 689 -14.35 42.38 20.85
N ARG A 690 -15.67 42.21 20.73
CA ARG A 690 -16.44 41.35 21.67
C ARG A 690 -16.17 39.86 21.50
N ALA A 691 -15.93 39.39 20.27
CA ALA A 691 -15.56 37.99 20.02
C ALA A 691 -14.18 37.66 20.61
N ILE A 692 -13.24 38.60 20.53
CA ILE A 692 -11.90 38.49 21.12
C ILE A 692 -11.97 38.52 22.64
N ALA A 693 -12.80 39.37 23.24
CA ALA A 693 -12.98 39.43 24.70
C ALA A 693 -13.72 38.20 25.28
N ALA A 694 -14.39 37.41 24.43
CA ALA A 694 -15.12 36.20 24.83
C ALA A 694 -14.32 34.90 24.62
N ALA A 695 -13.22 34.95 23.87
CA ALA A 695 -12.22 33.89 23.72
C ALA A 695 -11.19 33.98 24.85
#